data_AF-A0A839NZ33-F1
#
_entry.id   AF-A0A839NZ33-F1
#
_cell.length_a   1.000
_cell.length_b   1.000
_cell.length_c   1.000
_cell.angle_alpha   90.00
_cell.angle_beta   90.00
_cell.angle_gamma   90.00
#
_symmetry.space_group_name_H-M   'P 1'
#
loop_
_entity.id
_entity.type
_entity.pdbx_description
1 polymer ?
#
loop_
_entity_poly.entity_id
_entity_poly.type
_entity_poly.pdbx_seq_one_letter_code
_entity_poly.pdbx_strand_id
1 'polypeptide(L)'
;MLPLFEAISNAIHSVQARYRGQVTARGHVEVRITKARGRQPLRIVVSDNGVGLDRDNFEAFSTTDTAHKIQIGGKGVGRLLWLDCFTSIHVDSVYDSGQQRRRRTFDFTLGNDEQISGYNDVRIADATETGATITFSGLRDNGYAERFPTRLGHIFRHVTSHFLPTFIGNRAPTIVVTCEDETRTYPAEIDSHIFRKSDIPAVPSQDFGDLRLVLMECDKIASADLQGRHFIHFIAHDRTVRSQAIDGRLGLRFFGDGNDRVFHACVFGRFLDRNVNQERTAFTFEDATIERIVNEVCMPHVSAFLDQPLARHRSEQGAIVQRIVDTYPSVAFGPVPELQDYVPPGETRDDAIFGHLSQQRYRRDQKQAEKVRSVLARLKAGKLDGASFTGAVREASLALEETERRSLAEYVVRRKVVLDFLEVLVEKVRADASDSAYQREDVLHSFICPMKVNALGEGPMTVEAASHELWVIDERLTFAQYFSSDVSFDEMAKSYRSDERPDLLIFDRVHGLKQSDEASKVLLVEFKRPGRSQYRDDENPQLQVQRYVKRLLSQGERDVRGRPVRLSQETVFHCFIIADCVGRLDEWTESWARTADGRGRIYQPQASFRGSIELIEWDSLIKDARDRNKAFFDRVGIPGTSIFAPE
;
A
#
# COMPACT_ATOMS: atom_id res chain seq x y z
N MET A 1 8.41 28.15 -16.93
CA MET A 1 7.41 28.54 -17.95
C MET A 1 6.41 29.60 -17.47
N LEU A 2 6.17 29.75 -16.16
CA LEU A 2 5.23 30.76 -15.61
C LEU A 2 5.31 32.18 -16.23
N PRO A 3 6.50 32.77 -16.48
CA PRO A 3 6.59 34.08 -17.14
C PRO A 3 5.93 34.13 -18.53
N LEU A 4 6.07 33.05 -19.32
CA LEU A 4 5.42 32.93 -20.63
C LEU A 4 3.92 32.76 -20.49
N PHE A 5 3.48 31.93 -19.55
CA PHE A 5 2.05 31.70 -19.30
C PHE A 5 1.32 32.97 -18.85
N GLU A 6 2.00 33.82 -18.09
CA GLU A 6 1.48 35.14 -17.74
C GLU A 6 1.28 36.02 -18.98
N ALA A 7 2.25 36.06 -19.89
CA ALA A 7 2.13 36.83 -21.14
C ALA A 7 0.98 36.32 -22.02
N ILE A 8 0.84 34.99 -22.14
CA ILE A 8 -0.28 34.37 -22.88
C ILE A 8 -1.62 34.68 -22.20
N SER A 9 -1.69 34.63 -20.87
CA SER A 9 -2.91 34.96 -20.12
C SER A 9 -3.33 36.42 -20.33
N ASN A 10 -2.36 37.34 -20.30
CA ASN A 10 -2.61 38.76 -20.57
C ASN A 10 -3.08 39.00 -22.01
N ALA A 11 -2.50 38.30 -22.99
CA ALA A 11 -2.98 38.29 -24.37
C ALA A 11 -4.43 37.78 -24.47
N ILE A 12 -4.75 36.64 -23.86
CA ILE A 12 -6.12 36.10 -23.80
C ILE A 12 -7.09 37.15 -23.23
N HIS A 13 -6.73 37.81 -22.14
CA HIS A 13 -7.58 38.82 -21.49
C HIS A 13 -7.81 40.05 -22.40
N SER A 14 -6.76 40.55 -23.05
CA SER A 14 -6.83 41.65 -24.01
C SER A 14 -7.81 41.33 -25.16
N VAL A 15 -7.76 40.11 -25.68
CA VAL A 15 -8.61 39.64 -26.78
C VAL A 15 -10.06 39.42 -26.32
N GLN A 16 -10.25 38.84 -25.13
CA GLN A 16 -11.56 38.69 -24.50
C GLN A 16 -12.24 40.04 -24.28
N ALA A 17 -11.51 41.07 -23.84
CA ALA A 17 -12.03 42.41 -23.64
C ALA A 17 -12.55 43.05 -24.95
N ARG A 18 -11.81 42.83 -26.05
CA ARG A 18 -12.17 43.36 -27.39
C ARG A 18 -13.38 42.64 -27.98
N TYR A 19 -13.35 41.31 -28.06
CA TYR A 19 -14.34 40.55 -28.84
C TYR A 19 -15.49 39.98 -28.01
N ARG A 20 -15.36 39.91 -26.68
CA ARG A 20 -16.39 39.41 -25.76
C ARG A 20 -16.96 38.07 -26.24
N GLY A 21 -18.26 37.99 -26.54
CA GLY A 21 -18.91 36.77 -27.02
C GLY A 21 -18.43 36.26 -28.40
N GLN A 22 -17.67 37.05 -29.15
CA GLN A 22 -17.09 36.67 -30.46
C GLN A 22 -15.62 36.22 -30.36
N VAL A 23 -15.08 36.06 -29.13
CA VAL A 23 -13.67 35.75 -28.90
C VAL A 23 -13.21 34.47 -29.60
N THR A 24 -14.05 33.44 -29.66
CA THR A 24 -13.71 32.15 -30.31
C THR A 24 -13.65 32.26 -31.83
N ALA A 25 -14.42 33.17 -32.43
CA ALA A 25 -14.51 33.34 -33.88
C ALA A 25 -13.48 34.33 -34.44
N ARG A 26 -13.09 35.34 -33.65
CA ARG A 26 -12.27 36.48 -34.11
C ARG A 26 -11.00 36.71 -33.31
N GLY A 27 -10.94 36.17 -32.10
CA GLY A 27 -9.82 36.36 -31.20
C GLY A 27 -8.63 35.49 -31.60
N HIS A 28 -7.46 36.09 -31.64
CA HIS A 28 -6.23 35.43 -32.05
C HIS A 28 -5.07 35.82 -31.13
N VAL A 29 -4.32 34.81 -30.70
CA VAL A 29 -3.05 34.96 -29.99
C VAL A 29 -2.01 34.11 -30.72
N GLU A 30 -0.87 34.70 -31.06
CA GLU A 30 0.26 33.99 -31.67
C GLU A 30 1.44 33.97 -30.68
N VAL A 31 2.01 32.80 -30.47
CA VAL A 31 3.19 32.58 -29.63
C VAL A 31 4.26 31.95 -30.49
N ARG A 32 5.33 32.69 -30.78
CA ARG A 32 6.46 32.20 -31.58
C ARG A 32 7.71 32.08 -30.73
N ILE A 33 8.25 30.88 -30.62
CA ILE A 33 9.46 30.57 -29.87
C ILE A 33 10.53 30.10 -30.85
N THR A 34 11.64 30.82 -30.92
CA THR A 34 12.77 30.49 -31.79
C THR A 34 14.06 30.38 -31.00
N LYS A 35 14.78 29.29 -31.24
CA LYS A 35 16.16 29.11 -30.80
C LYS A 35 17.02 29.21 -32.05
N ALA A 36 17.80 30.29 -32.18
CA ALA A 36 18.66 30.41 -33.34
C ALA A 36 19.78 29.36 -33.29
N ARG A 37 20.08 28.73 -34.44
CA ARG A 37 21.21 27.80 -34.57
C ARG A 37 22.52 28.56 -34.27
N GLY A 38 23.22 28.20 -33.18
CA GLY A 38 24.48 28.81 -32.76
C GLY A 38 24.46 29.41 -31.35
N ARG A 39 25.19 30.52 -31.14
CA ARG A 39 25.35 31.28 -29.87
C ARG A 39 24.28 32.36 -29.63
N GLN A 40 23.21 32.41 -30.43
CA GLN A 40 22.18 33.43 -30.29
C GLN A 40 21.16 33.08 -29.18
N PRO A 41 20.69 34.08 -28.42
CA PRO A 41 19.78 33.85 -27.30
C PRO A 41 18.38 33.39 -27.75
N LEU A 42 17.69 32.64 -26.89
CA LEU A 42 16.27 32.29 -27.04
C LEU A 42 15.43 33.54 -27.30
N ARG A 43 14.53 33.50 -28.28
CA ARG A 43 13.57 34.58 -28.54
C ARG A 43 12.13 34.05 -28.47
N ILE A 44 11.29 34.74 -27.72
CA ILE A 44 9.86 34.43 -27.59
C ILE A 44 9.06 35.68 -27.94
N VAL A 45 8.09 35.55 -28.83
CA VAL A 45 7.16 36.62 -29.21
C VAL A 45 5.75 36.17 -28.88
N VAL A 46 5.03 36.96 -28.08
CA VAL A 46 3.60 36.78 -27.81
C VAL A 46 2.88 37.97 -28.40
N SER A 47 2.00 37.74 -29.37
CA SER A 47 1.18 38.78 -29.99
C SER A 47 -0.30 38.45 -29.89
N ASP A 48 -1.12 39.49 -29.77
CA ASP A 48 -2.57 39.38 -29.68
C ASP A 48 -3.26 40.43 -30.53
N ASN A 49 -4.48 40.13 -30.98
CA ASN A 49 -5.33 41.10 -31.69
C ASN A 49 -6.38 41.73 -30.77
N GLY A 50 -6.06 41.96 -29.50
CA GLY A 50 -6.96 42.51 -28.50
C GLY A 50 -7.01 44.04 -28.47
N VAL A 51 -7.33 44.60 -27.30
CA VAL A 51 -7.49 46.06 -27.10
C VAL A 51 -6.15 46.81 -27.10
N GLY A 52 -5.05 46.12 -26.81
CA GLY A 52 -3.73 46.72 -26.62
C GLY A 52 -3.57 47.43 -25.27
N LEU A 53 -2.45 48.12 -25.09
CA LEU A 53 -2.14 48.95 -23.93
C LEU A 53 -2.77 50.33 -24.08
N ASP A 54 -4.11 50.36 -24.01
CA ASP A 54 -4.87 51.59 -23.81
C ASP A 54 -4.49 52.30 -22.49
N ARG A 55 -5.17 53.41 -22.18
CA ARG A 55 -4.83 54.19 -20.99
C ARG A 55 -4.87 53.33 -19.72
N ASP A 56 -5.95 52.59 -19.52
CA ASP A 56 -6.20 51.84 -18.30
C ASP A 56 -5.25 50.63 -18.19
N ASN A 57 -5.04 49.91 -19.29
CA ASN A 57 -4.12 48.79 -19.34
C ASN A 57 -2.66 49.21 -19.17
N PHE A 58 -2.27 50.37 -19.71
CA PHE A 58 -0.92 50.89 -19.54
C PHE A 58 -0.69 51.38 -18.11
N GLU A 59 -1.64 52.06 -17.49
CA GLU A 59 -1.56 52.46 -16.08
C GLU A 59 -1.43 51.23 -15.17
N ALA A 60 -2.21 50.17 -15.44
CA ALA A 60 -2.08 48.89 -14.76
C ALA A 60 -0.70 48.23 -14.99
N PHE A 61 -0.12 48.38 -16.17
CA PHE A 61 1.23 47.91 -16.51
C PHE A 61 2.34 48.71 -15.81
N SER A 62 2.18 50.02 -15.65
CA SER A 62 3.22 50.88 -15.07
C SER A 62 3.24 50.90 -13.54
N THR A 63 2.19 50.41 -12.87
CA THR A 63 2.09 50.49 -11.40
C THR A 63 2.78 49.29 -10.72
N THR A 64 3.94 49.50 -10.11
CA THR A 64 4.82 48.45 -9.54
C THR A 64 4.49 48.02 -8.11
N ASP A 65 3.76 48.82 -7.33
CA ASP A 65 3.19 48.40 -6.05
C ASP A 65 2.13 49.44 -5.61
N THR A 66 0.94 49.00 -5.21
CA THR A 66 -0.01 49.88 -4.49
C THR A 66 -0.58 49.11 -3.31
N ALA A 67 -0.39 49.66 -2.10
CA ALA A 67 -1.09 49.22 -0.89
C ALA A 67 -2.65 49.30 -1.02
N HIS A 68 -3.16 49.87 -2.12
CA HIS A 68 -4.57 49.89 -2.48
C HIS A 68 -5.10 48.57 -3.10
N LYS A 69 -4.25 47.59 -3.45
CA LYS A 69 -4.67 46.29 -4.02
C LYS A 69 -4.61 45.10 -3.06
N ILE A 70 -4.46 45.35 -1.75
CA ILE A 70 -4.53 44.29 -0.72
C ILE A 70 -5.91 43.60 -0.68
N GLN A 71 -6.96 44.24 -1.21
CA GLN A 71 -8.30 43.66 -1.33
C GLN A 71 -8.59 42.99 -2.69
N ILE A 72 -7.69 43.05 -3.68
CA ILE A 72 -8.05 42.74 -5.08
C ILE A 72 -7.43 41.42 -5.57
N GLY A 73 -6.30 40.93 -5.03
CA GLY A 73 -5.92 39.51 -5.18
C GLY A 73 -5.07 39.12 -6.41
N GLY A 74 -4.43 40.07 -7.05
CA GLY A 74 -3.40 39.85 -8.04
C GLY A 74 -2.47 41.03 -8.05
N LYS A 75 -1.23 40.66 -7.85
CA LYS A 75 -0.30 41.49 -7.10
C LYS A 75 0.46 42.46 -8.01
N GLY A 76 0.08 42.60 -9.29
CA GLY A 76 0.88 43.32 -10.29
C GLY A 76 2.29 42.73 -10.52
N VAL A 77 2.65 41.61 -9.87
CA VAL A 77 3.97 40.96 -9.95
C VAL A 77 4.11 39.97 -11.10
N GLY A 78 3.02 39.56 -11.78
CA GLY A 78 3.09 38.55 -12.84
C GLY A 78 4.10 38.94 -13.93
N ARG A 79 4.00 40.17 -14.44
CA ARG A 79 4.97 40.73 -15.40
C ARG A 79 6.36 40.97 -14.82
N LEU A 80 6.50 41.12 -13.50
CA LEU A 80 7.81 41.20 -12.85
C LEU A 80 8.58 39.88 -12.95
N LEU A 81 7.89 38.74 -13.04
CA LEU A 81 8.51 37.46 -13.36
C LEU A 81 9.20 37.47 -14.73
N TRP A 82 8.78 38.36 -15.65
CA TRP A 82 9.46 38.52 -16.93
C TRP A 82 10.87 39.10 -16.73
N LEU A 83 11.02 40.07 -15.82
CA LEU A 83 12.30 40.70 -15.49
C LEU A 83 13.27 39.71 -14.85
N ASP A 84 12.74 38.77 -14.04
CA ASP A 84 13.53 37.69 -13.46
C ASP A 84 13.95 36.65 -14.51
N CYS A 85 13.13 36.40 -15.52
CA CYS A 85 13.34 35.30 -16.47
C CYS A 85 14.18 35.70 -17.70
N PHE A 86 13.96 36.91 -18.24
CA PHE A 86 14.50 37.30 -19.54
C PHE A 86 15.49 38.47 -19.44
N THR A 87 16.49 38.48 -20.32
CA THR A 87 17.52 39.54 -20.31
C THR A 87 17.02 40.84 -20.93
N SER A 88 16.14 40.75 -21.93
CA SER A 88 15.52 41.90 -22.59
C SER A 88 14.04 41.62 -22.91
N ILE A 89 13.21 42.65 -22.72
CA ILE A 89 11.77 42.61 -22.94
C ILE A 89 11.39 43.87 -23.69
N HIS A 90 10.84 43.72 -24.89
CA HIS A 90 10.32 44.82 -25.69
C HIS A 90 8.81 44.71 -25.83
N VAL A 91 8.11 45.82 -25.63
CA VAL A 91 6.66 45.90 -25.74
C VAL A 91 6.31 46.86 -26.88
N ASP A 92 5.44 46.40 -27.77
CA ASP A 92 4.88 47.17 -28.88
C ASP A 92 3.38 46.97 -28.92
N SER A 93 2.60 48.03 -28.74
CA SER A 93 1.15 47.93 -28.70
C SER A 93 0.48 49.01 -29.52
N VAL A 94 -0.51 48.57 -30.31
CA VAL A 94 -1.43 49.44 -31.02
C VAL A 94 -2.77 49.43 -30.30
N TYR A 95 -3.24 50.59 -29.88
CA TYR A 95 -4.48 50.74 -29.12
C TYR A 95 -5.36 51.86 -29.70
N ASP A 96 -6.64 51.80 -29.38
CA ASP A 96 -7.60 52.85 -29.75
C ASP A 96 -7.66 53.92 -28.66
N SER A 97 -7.50 55.19 -29.04
CA SER A 97 -7.63 56.34 -28.13
C SER A 97 -8.97 57.07 -28.24
N GLY A 98 -9.94 56.51 -28.96
CA GLY A 98 -11.29 57.03 -29.15
C GLY A 98 -11.46 57.98 -30.36
N GLN A 99 -10.37 58.60 -30.83
CA GLN A 99 -10.40 59.42 -32.06
C GLN A 99 -9.45 58.92 -33.15
N GLN A 100 -8.32 58.31 -32.77
CA GLN A 100 -7.28 57.77 -33.66
C GLN A 100 -6.57 56.59 -32.99
N ARG A 101 -5.93 55.73 -33.78
CA ARG A 101 -5.06 54.68 -33.26
C ARG A 101 -3.69 55.25 -32.92
N ARG A 102 -3.12 54.71 -31.84
CA ARG A 102 -1.78 55.08 -31.36
C ARG A 102 -0.93 53.83 -31.20
N ARG A 103 0.38 53.98 -31.42
CA ARG A 103 1.37 52.94 -31.19
C ARG A 103 2.25 53.36 -30.03
N ARG A 104 2.32 52.51 -29.01
CA ARG A 104 3.17 52.67 -27.85
C ARG A 104 4.24 51.59 -27.85
N THR A 105 5.51 52.00 -27.81
CA THR A 105 6.66 51.10 -27.76
C THR A 105 7.56 51.47 -26.61
N PHE A 106 8.08 50.47 -25.89
CA PHE A 106 9.05 50.67 -24.82
C PHE A 106 9.76 49.36 -24.48
N ASP A 107 10.92 49.47 -23.84
CA ASP A 107 11.61 48.34 -23.22
C ASP A 107 11.24 48.26 -21.74
N PHE A 108 10.88 47.06 -21.29
CA PHE A 108 10.59 46.79 -19.88
C PHE A 108 11.85 46.24 -19.21
N THR A 109 12.44 47.04 -18.34
CA THR A 109 13.78 46.81 -17.80
C THR A 109 13.78 46.78 -16.28
N LEU A 110 14.77 46.08 -15.72
CA LEU A 110 14.98 46.04 -14.28
C LEU A 110 15.82 47.25 -13.90
N GLY A 111 15.18 48.29 -13.39
CA GLY A 111 15.80 49.53 -12.93
C GLY A 111 15.35 49.92 -11.53
N ASN A 112 16.22 50.64 -10.80
CA ASN A 112 15.95 51.07 -9.43
C ASN A 112 14.83 52.13 -9.35
N ASP A 113 14.79 53.06 -10.32
CA ASP A 113 13.87 54.20 -10.30
C ASP A 113 12.81 54.15 -11.42
N GLU A 114 13.19 53.69 -12.63
CA GLU A 114 12.28 53.54 -13.79
C GLU A 114 12.40 52.13 -14.39
N GLN A 115 11.27 51.46 -14.60
CA GLN A 115 11.21 50.13 -15.26
C GLN A 115 10.82 50.20 -16.74
N ILE A 116 10.57 51.40 -17.26
CA ILE A 116 10.19 51.65 -18.65
C ILE A 116 11.28 52.55 -19.26
N SER A 117 11.97 52.03 -20.28
CA SER A 117 12.99 52.78 -21.02
C SER A 117 12.64 52.85 -22.49
N GLY A 118 13.12 53.88 -23.20
CA GLY A 118 12.87 54.03 -24.64
C GLY A 118 11.38 54.23 -24.98
N TYR A 119 10.62 54.83 -24.06
CA TYR A 119 9.19 55.06 -24.25
C TYR A 119 8.91 55.97 -25.44
N ASN A 120 8.05 55.51 -26.34
CA ASN A 120 7.57 56.27 -27.48
C ASN A 120 6.07 56.01 -27.67
N ASP A 121 5.30 57.06 -27.90
CA ASP A 121 3.85 56.98 -28.13
C ASP A 121 3.45 57.92 -29.26
N VAL A 122 3.20 57.34 -30.43
CA VAL A 122 2.93 58.07 -31.67
C VAL A 122 1.56 57.75 -32.24
N ARG A 123 0.99 58.72 -32.95
CA ARG A 123 -0.23 58.51 -33.74
C ARG A 123 0.12 57.71 -35.00
N ILE A 124 -0.76 56.79 -35.39
CA ILE A 124 -0.59 55.96 -36.59
C ILE A 124 -1.86 56.04 -37.45
N ALA A 125 -1.68 56.31 -38.74
CA ALA A 125 -2.79 56.46 -39.70
C ALA A 125 -3.20 55.12 -40.36
N ASP A 126 -2.24 54.20 -40.56
CA ASP A 126 -2.40 53.03 -41.45
C ASP A 126 -2.55 51.67 -40.74
N ALA A 127 -2.62 51.64 -39.41
CA ALA A 127 -2.80 50.38 -38.70
C ALA A 127 -4.23 49.87 -38.84
N THR A 128 -4.41 48.62 -39.29
CA THR A 128 -5.74 48.00 -39.53
C THR A 128 -6.32 47.31 -38.29
N GLU A 129 -5.49 46.91 -37.32
CA GLU A 129 -5.92 46.24 -36.09
C GLU A 129 -5.22 46.78 -34.82
N THR A 130 -5.89 46.64 -33.67
CA THR A 130 -5.31 46.85 -32.33
C THR A 130 -4.77 45.55 -31.77
N GLY A 131 -3.86 45.65 -30.79
CA GLY A 131 -3.21 44.51 -30.17
C GLY A 131 -1.94 44.89 -29.41
N ALA A 132 -1.30 43.89 -28.82
CA ALA A 132 0.03 44.02 -28.26
C ALA A 132 0.95 42.91 -28.78
N THR A 133 2.24 43.21 -28.84
CA THR A 133 3.31 42.28 -29.13
C THR A 133 4.39 42.45 -28.08
N ILE A 134 4.69 41.37 -27.37
CA ILE A 134 5.74 41.33 -26.35
C ILE A 134 6.84 40.41 -26.86
N THR A 135 8.05 40.95 -26.99
CA THR A 135 9.24 40.21 -27.41
C THR A 135 10.17 40.01 -26.22
N PHE A 136 10.35 38.76 -25.82
CA PHE A 136 11.34 38.33 -24.85
C PHE A 136 12.60 37.84 -25.56
N SER A 137 13.77 38.27 -25.10
CA SER A 137 15.06 37.85 -25.64
C SER A 137 16.00 37.43 -24.52
N GLY A 138 16.65 36.29 -24.69
CA GLY A 138 17.62 35.71 -23.75
C GLY A 138 17.01 35.24 -22.44
N LEU A 139 17.51 34.12 -21.92
CA LEU A 139 17.23 33.72 -20.53
C LEU A 139 18.31 34.31 -19.65
N ARG A 140 17.93 34.83 -18.48
CA ARG A 140 18.89 35.22 -17.45
C ARG A 140 19.57 34.00 -16.87
N ASP A 141 20.84 34.13 -16.53
CA ASP A 141 21.63 33.06 -15.90
C ASP A 141 21.22 32.89 -14.43
N ASN A 142 20.11 32.18 -14.22
CA ASN A 142 19.53 31.88 -12.91
C ASN A 142 18.72 30.58 -12.96
N GLY A 143 18.06 30.24 -11.85
CA GLY A 143 17.26 29.00 -11.73
C GLY A 143 16.12 28.86 -12.74
N TYR A 144 15.71 29.92 -13.46
CA TYR A 144 14.79 29.80 -14.59
C TYR A 144 15.46 29.20 -15.82
N ALA A 145 16.70 29.61 -16.14
CA ALA A 145 17.45 29.07 -17.29
C ALA A 145 17.69 27.56 -17.16
N GLU A 146 18.04 27.09 -15.96
CA GLU A 146 18.26 25.66 -15.69
C GLU A 146 17.01 24.80 -15.89
N ARG A 147 15.81 25.37 -15.65
CA ARG A 147 14.53 24.67 -15.71
C ARG A 147 13.73 24.96 -16.99
N PHE A 148 14.19 25.89 -17.83
CA PHE A 148 13.50 26.20 -19.07
C PHE A 148 13.61 24.99 -20.03
N PRO A 149 12.53 24.55 -20.68
CA PRO A 149 12.55 23.36 -21.52
C PRO A 149 13.66 23.40 -22.58
N THR A 150 14.57 22.41 -22.54
CA THR A 150 15.68 22.31 -23.49
C THR A 150 15.23 21.89 -24.89
N ARG A 151 14.19 21.04 -24.94
CA ARG A 151 13.46 20.66 -26.16
C ARG A 151 12.20 21.49 -26.26
N LEU A 152 12.09 22.30 -27.32
CA LEU A 152 10.96 23.21 -27.49
C LEU A 152 9.62 22.46 -27.64
N GLY A 153 9.61 21.22 -28.14
CA GLY A 153 8.39 20.40 -28.18
C GLY A 153 7.75 20.13 -26.80
N HIS A 154 8.52 20.23 -25.71
CA HIS A 154 7.96 20.14 -24.35
C HIS A 154 7.11 21.37 -23.99
N ILE A 155 7.29 22.50 -24.68
CA ILE A 155 6.47 23.69 -24.46
C ILE A 155 5.01 23.42 -24.82
N PHE A 156 4.73 22.63 -25.85
CA PHE A 156 3.37 22.23 -26.16
C PHE A 156 2.71 21.47 -25.01
N ARG A 157 3.41 20.50 -24.41
CA ARG A 157 2.93 19.77 -23.23
C ARG A 157 2.60 20.72 -22.07
N HIS A 158 3.47 21.69 -21.84
CA HIS A 158 3.30 22.70 -20.79
C HIS A 158 2.10 23.63 -21.08
N VAL A 159 1.94 24.10 -22.33
CA VAL A 159 0.78 24.91 -22.75
C VAL A 159 -0.52 24.11 -22.64
N THR A 160 -0.54 22.87 -23.11
CA THR A 160 -1.69 21.96 -22.99
C THR A 160 -2.10 21.82 -21.53
N SER A 161 -1.19 21.41 -20.64
CA SER A 161 -1.53 21.19 -19.23
C SER A 161 -1.97 22.47 -18.52
N HIS A 162 -1.29 23.60 -18.76
CA HIS A 162 -1.58 24.87 -18.09
C HIS A 162 -2.90 25.50 -18.54
N PHE A 163 -3.19 25.48 -19.83
CA PHE A 163 -4.36 26.17 -20.39
C PHE A 163 -5.55 25.25 -20.68
N LEU A 164 -5.42 23.93 -20.52
CA LEU A 164 -6.53 22.97 -20.65
C LEU A 164 -7.83 23.48 -20.01
N PRO A 165 -7.83 23.93 -18.73
CA PRO A 165 -9.03 24.44 -18.08
C PRO A 165 -9.64 25.69 -18.76
N THR A 166 -8.80 26.56 -19.33
CA THR A 166 -9.21 27.79 -20.03
C THR A 166 -9.94 27.48 -21.34
N PHE A 167 -9.53 26.43 -22.05
CA PHE A 167 -10.11 26.07 -23.34
C PHE A 167 -11.45 25.34 -23.23
N ILE A 168 -11.72 24.67 -22.10
CA ILE A 168 -12.96 23.89 -21.89
C ILE A 168 -14.22 24.78 -21.84
N GLY A 169 -14.09 26.03 -21.39
CA GLY A 169 -15.20 26.99 -21.29
C GLY A 169 -15.70 27.60 -22.62
N ASN A 170 -15.06 27.27 -23.75
CA ASN A 170 -15.40 27.75 -25.10
C ASN A 170 -15.49 29.30 -25.21
N ARG A 171 -14.65 30.00 -24.44
CA ARG A 171 -14.51 31.48 -24.42
C ARG A 171 -13.04 31.92 -24.47
N ALA A 172 -12.19 31.05 -25.01
CA ALA A 172 -10.79 31.36 -25.28
C ALA A 172 -10.60 31.73 -26.76
N PRO A 173 -9.68 32.65 -27.09
CA PRO A 173 -9.30 32.90 -28.48
C PRO A 173 -8.56 31.70 -29.08
N THR A 174 -8.44 31.67 -30.41
CA THR A 174 -7.53 30.74 -31.07
C THR A 174 -6.09 31.10 -30.67
N ILE A 175 -5.34 30.14 -30.14
CA ILE A 175 -3.93 30.34 -29.79
C ILE A 175 -3.08 29.48 -30.71
N VAL A 176 -2.20 30.11 -31.48
CA VAL A 176 -1.24 29.41 -32.34
C VAL A 176 0.12 29.48 -31.68
N VAL A 177 0.68 28.31 -31.34
CA VAL A 177 2.01 28.20 -30.76
C VAL A 177 2.94 27.59 -31.80
N THR A 178 3.99 28.30 -32.16
CA THR A 178 5.04 27.85 -33.08
C THR A 178 6.35 27.76 -32.34
N CYS A 179 6.94 26.57 -32.29
CA CYS A 179 8.24 26.29 -31.72
C CYS A 179 9.18 25.83 -32.84
N GLU A 180 10.11 26.70 -33.26
CA GLU A 180 10.92 26.47 -34.47
C GLU A 180 10.04 26.15 -35.69
N ASP A 181 10.04 24.91 -36.15
CA ASP A 181 9.31 24.44 -37.33
C ASP A 181 7.99 23.72 -36.98
N GLU A 182 7.74 23.43 -35.70
CA GLU A 182 6.51 22.76 -35.24
C GLU A 182 5.47 23.81 -34.82
N THR A 183 4.22 23.65 -35.29
CA THR A 183 3.12 24.55 -34.95
C THR A 183 1.91 23.77 -34.45
N ARG A 184 1.31 24.22 -33.35
CA ARG A 184 0.07 23.67 -32.79
C ARG A 184 -0.95 24.78 -32.54
N THR A 185 -2.23 24.45 -32.76
CA THR A 185 -3.33 25.41 -32.63
C THR A 185 -4.28 24.94 -31.53
N TYR A 186 -4.57 25.82 -30.58
CA TYR A 186 -5.48 25.57 -29.47
C TYR A 186 -6.81 26.32 -29.70
N PRO A 187 -7.97 25.75 -29.36
CA PRO A 187 -8.17 24.51 -28.57
C PRO A 187 -8.05 23.18 -29.33
N ALA A 188 -7.93 23.17 -30.67
CA ALA A 188 -7.95 21.94 -31.47
C ALA A 188 -6.91 20.88 -31.00
N GLU A 189 -5.72 21.33 -30.60
CA GLU A 189 -4.69 20.46 -30.02
C GLU A 189 -5.18 19.78 -28.73
N ILE A 190 -5.88 20.50 -27.84
CA ILE A 190 -6.43 19.92 -26.61
C ILE A 190 -7.51 18.89 -26.93
N ASP A 191 -8.39 19.19 -27.88
CA ASP A 191 -9.45 18.27 -28.27
C ASP A 191 -8.87 16.94 -28.79
N SER A 192 -7.68 16.97 -29.40
CA SER A 192 -6.96 15.76 -29.83
C SER A 192 -6.48 14.86 -28.69
N HIS A 193 -6.34 15.41 -27.46
CA HIS A 193 -5.94 14.68 -26.25
C HIS A 193 -7.13 14.22 -25.41
N ILE A 194 -8.37 14.48 -25.83
CA ILE A 194 -9.59 14.07 -25.12
C ILE A 194 -10.14 12.78 -25.76
N PHE A 195 -10.07 11.67 -25.02
CA PHE A 195 -10.60 10.38 -25.47
C PHE A 195 -12.12 10.30 -25.34
N ARG A 196 -12.66 10.89 -24.28
CA ARG A 196 -14.10 10.88 -23.97
C ARG A 196 -14.49 12.16 -23.26
N LYS A 197 -15.65 12.72 -23.61
CA LYS A 197 -16.20 13.94 -23.03
C LYS A 197 -17.69 13.78 -22.74
N SER A 198 -18.14 14.30 -21.61
CA SER A 198 -19.56 14.41 -21.24
C SER A 198 -19.84 15.82 -20.71
N ASP A 199 -20.90 16.45 -21.20
CA ASP A 199 -21.34 17.78 -20.76
C ASP A 199 -22.72 17.65 -20.09
N ILE A 200 -22.77 17.95 -18.80
CA ILE A 200 -23.95 17.87 -17.96
C ILE A 200 -24.38 19.31 -17.66
N PRO A 201 -25.37 19.84 -18.39
CA PRO A 201 -25.65 21.28 -18.44
C PRO A 201 -26.18 21.84 -17.11
N ALA A 202 -26.84 21.02 -16.30
CA ALA A 202 -27.36 21.41 -14.99
C ALA A 202 -27.42 20.20 -14.05
N VAL A 203 -26.74 20.32 -12.91
CA VAL A 203 -26.79 19.42 -11.76
C VAL A 203 -27.37 20.24 -10.60
N PRO A 204 -28.63 19.98 -10.19
CA PRO A 204 -29.27 20.76 -9.14
C PRO A 204 -28.64 20.44 -7.77
N SER A 205 -28.33 21.48 -7.01
CA SER A 205 -27.92 21.38 -5.61
C SER A 205 -28.76 22.33 -4.75
N GLN A 206 -29.20 21.85 -3.58
CA GLN A 206 -29.94 22.69 -2.63
C GLN A 206 -29.10 23.88 -2.14
N ASP A 207 -27.80 23.69 -1.96
CA ASP A 207 -26.92 24.70 -1.37
C ASP A 207 -26.18 25.54 -2.40
N PHE A 208 -25.92 24.99 -3.60
CA PHE A 208 -25.09 25.65 -4.62
C PHE A 208 -25.87 26.08 -5.87
N GLY A 209 -27.17 25.76 -5.93
CA GLY A 209 -27.98 25.93 -7.13
C GLY A 209 -27.54 25.00 -8.26
N ASP A 210 -27.86 25.36 -9.50
CA ASP A 210 -27.49 24.56 -10.67
C ASP A 210 -26.00 24.72 -10.99
N LEU A 211 -25.28 23.60 -10.99
CA LEU A 211 -23.89 23.51 -11.44
C LEU A 211 -23.82 22.79 -12.78
N ARG A 212 -23.03 23.29 -13.72
CA ARG A 212 -22.70 22.58 -14.97
C ARG A 212 -21.40 21.80 -14.77
N LEU A 213 -21.37 20.55 -15.20
CA LEU A 213 -20.19 19.69 -15.15
C LEU A 213 -19.74 19.31 -16.56
N VAL A 214 -18.45 19.46 -16.86
CA VAL A 214 -17.85 18.91 -18.09
C VAL A 214 -16.82 17.88 -17.66
N LEU A 215 -17.09 16.60 -17.92
CA LEU A 215 -16.25 15.46 -17.52
C LEU A 215 -15.45 14.98 -18.73
N MET A 216 -14.16 14.70 -18.53
CA MET A 216 -13.25 14.31 -19.61
C MET A 216 -12.29 13.21 -19.17
N GLU A 217 -12.08 12.27 -20.08
CA GLU A 217 -10.96 11.34 -20.09
C GLU A 217 -9.91 11.88 -21.05
N CYS A 218 -8.71 12.15 -20.55
CA CYS A 218 -7.65 12.81 -21.30
C CYS A 218 -6.37 11.98 -21.30
N ASP A 219 -5.47 12.24 -22.25
CA ASP A 219 -4.07 11.78 -22.17
C ASP A 219 -3.38 12.37 -20.93
N LYS A 220 -2.48 11.60 -20.29
CA LYS A 220 -1.68 12.00 -19.13
C LYS A 220 -0.90 13.31 -19.31
N ILE A 221 -0.69 13.76 -20.54
CA ILE A 221 -0.17 15.09 -20.87
C ILE A 221 -1.01 16.20 -20.21
N ALA A 222 -2.31 16.02 -20.07
CA ALA A 222 -3.22 16.96 -19.40
C ALA A 222 -2.80 17.29 -17.95
N SER A 223 -2.22 16.31 -17.24
CA SER A 223 -1.78 16.45 -15.84
C SER A 223 -0.29 16.75 -15.68
N ALA A 224 0.43 17.01 -16.79
CA ALA A 224 1.89 17.12 -16.79
C ALA A 224 2.46 18.19 -15.85
N ASP A 225 1.78 19.33 -15.71
CA ASP A 225 2.21 20.45 -14.87
C ASP A 225 1.46 20.53 -13.54
N LEU A 226 0.68 19.51 -13.20
CA LEU A 226 -0.13 19.46 -11.99
C LEU A 226 0.44 18.46 -10.98
N GLN A 227 0.26 18.76 -9.70
CA GLN A 227 0.62 17.86 -8.61
C GLN A 227 -0.53 16.87 -8.35
N GLY A 228 -0.56 15.78 -9.12
CA GLY A 228 -1.62 14.76 -9.11
C GLY A 228 -1.91 14.24 -10.51
N ARG A 229 -2.88 13.32 -10.64
CA ARG A 229 -3.28 12.76 -11.95
C ARG A 229 -4.69 13.15 -12.31
N HIS A 230 -5.60 13.17 -11.36
CA HIS A 230 -7.03 13.37 -11.62
C HIS A 230 -7.53 14.65 -10.95
N PHE A 231 -8.24 15.49 -11.69
CA PHE A 231 -8.57 16.84 -11.23
C PHE A 231 -10.02 17.24 -11.44
N ILE A 232 -10.52 18.08 -10.53
CA ILE A 232 -11.73 18.87 -10.72
C ILE A 232 -11.32 20.35 -10.71
N HIS A 233 -11.60 21.04 -11.81
CA HIS A 233 -11.32 22.46 -12.02
C HIS A 233 -12.57 23.28 -11.75
N PHE A 234 -12.48 24.21 -10.81
CA PHE A 234 -13.55 25.12 -10.44
C PHE A 234 -13.41 26.41 -11.24
N ILE A 235 -14.44 26.69 -12.05
CA ILE A 235 -14.45 27.78 -13.01
C ILE A 235 -15.40 28.88 -12.54
N ALA A 236 -14.91 30.12 -12.52
CA ALA A 236 -15.71 31.31 -12.28
C ALA A 236 -15.42 32.36 -13.36
N HIS A 237 -16.47 32.92 -13.95
CA HIS A 237 -16.39 33.87 -15.06
C HIS A 237 -15.40 33.42 -16.16
N ASP A 238 -15.53 32.15 -16.55
CA ASP A 238 -14.74 31.48 -17.59
C ASP A 238 -13.24 31.38 -17.31
N ARG A 239 -12.85 31.49 -16.03
CA ARG A 239 -11.47 31.30 -15.59
C ARG A 239 -11.38 30.24 -14.53
N THR A 240 -10.30 29.47 -14.57
CA THR A 240 -10.01 28.49 -13.53
C THR A 240 -9.49 29.21 -12.31
N VAL A 241 -10.23 29.10 -11.22
CA VAL A 241 -9.85 29.69 -9.93
C VAL A 241 -9.09 28.67 -9.10
N ARG A 242 -9.52 27.40 -9.12
CA ARG A 242 -8.91 26.32 -8.34
C ARG A 242 -8.95 25.00 -9.09
N SER A 243 -7.87 24.25 -9.00
CA SER A 243 -7.78 22.86 -9.46
C SER A 243 -7.60 21.95 -8.24
N GLN A 244 -8.58 21.08 -7.98
CA GLN A 244 -8.57 20.16 -6.84
C GLN A 244 -8.20 18.76 -7.31
N ALA A 245 -7.09 18.22 -6.80
CA ALA A 245 -6.73 16.82 -7.03
C ALA A 245 -7.73 15.89 -6.34
N ILE A 246 -8.13 14.82 -7.04
CA ILE A 246 -9.07 13.81 -6.55
C ILE A 246 -8.49 12.38 -6.60
N ASP A 247 -7.17 12.24 -6.78
CA ASP A 247 -6.45 10.95 -6.79
C ASP A 247 -6.85 10.06 -5.61
N GLY A 248 -6.86 10.60 -4.39
CA GLY A 248 -7.22 9.85 -3.18
C GLY A 248 -8.68 9.39 -3.12
N ARG A 249 -9.59 10.07 -3.83
CA ARG A 249 -11.02 9.69 -3.89
C ARG A 249 -11.26 8.58 -4.90
N LEU A 250 -10.54 8.61 -6.02
CA LEU A 250 -10.67 7.60 -7.06
C LEU A 250 -9.85 6.35 -6.76
N GLY A 251 -8.69 6.51 -6.13
CA GLY A 251 -7.71 5.43 -5.96
C GLY A 251 -7.04 4.98 -7.26
N LEU A 252 -7.44 5.57 -8.39
CA LEU A 252 -6.92 5.24 -9.70
C LEU A 252 -5.50 5.79 -9.88
N ARG A 253 -4.68 5.01 -10.57
CA ARG A 253 -3.48 5.50 -11.24
C ARG A 253 -3.88 5.95 -12.65
N PHE A 254 -2.96 5.87 -13.60
CA PHE A 254 -3.38 5.94 -15.01
C PHE A 254 -4.30 4.76 -15.33
N PHE A 255 -5.18 4.96 -16.31
CA PHE A 255 -6.12 3.94 -16.76
C PHE A 255 -6.21 3.95 -18.29
N GLY A 256 -7.13 3.16 -18.85
CA GLY A 256 -7.23 2.92 -20.29
C GLY A 256 -6.22 1.87 -20.79
N ASP A 257 -6.35 1.47 -22.05
CA ASP A 257 -5.59 0.34 -22.63
C ASP A 257 -4.08 0.57 -22.62
N GLY A 258 -3.64 1.83 -22.79
CA GLY A 258 -2.24 2.24 -22.76
C GLY A 258 -1.69 2.59 -21.37
N ASN A 259 -2.52 2.53 -20.33
CA ASN A 259 -2.17 3.02 -18.98
C ASN A 259 -1.63 4.46 -19.01
N ASP A 260 -2.27 5.30 -19.81
CA ASP A 260 -1.85 6.66 -20.17
C ASP A 260 -2.99 7.67 -20.05
N ARG A 261 -4.15 7.28 -19.52
CA ARG A 261 -5.31 8.15 -19.39
C ARG A 261 -5.46 8.69 -17.97
N VAL A 262 -5.96 9.92 -17.90
CA VAL A 262 -6.28 10.67 -16.68
C VAL A 262 -7.69 11.24 -16.75
N PHE A 263 -8.19 11.72 -15.62
CA PHE A 263 -9.54 12.26 -15.52
C PHE A 263 -9.51 13.74 -15.16
N HIS A 264 -10.24 14.55 -15.90
CA HIS A 264 -10.45 15.97 -15.61
C HIS A 264 -11.94 16.30 -15.63
N ALA A 265 -12.40 17.10 -14.68
CA ALA A 265 -13.72 17.71 -14.73
C ALA A 265 -13.62 19.23 -14.62
N CYS A 266 -14.55 19.95 -15.22
CA CYS A 266 -14.77 21.37 -14.97
C CYS A 266 -16.13 21.59 -14.34
N VAL A 267 -16.19 22.44 -13.31
CA VAL A 267 -17.40 22.82 -12.58
C VAL A 267 -17.65 24.30 -12.82
N PHE A 268 -18.86 24.61 -13.28
CA PHE A 268 -19.31 25.99 -13.52
C PHE A 268 -20.62 26.23 -12.74
N GLY A 269 -20.87 27.47 -12.34
CA GLY A 269 -22.16 27.82 -11.75
C GLY A 269 -22.21 29.24 -11.23
N ARG A 270 -23.43 29.80 -11.13
CA ARG A 270 -23.65 31.15 -10.62
C ARG A 270 -23.13 31.32 -9.19
N PHE A 271 -23.14 30.25 -8.40
CA PHE A 271 -22.56 30.25 -7.06
C PHE A 271 -21.05 30.52 -7.09
N LEU A 272 -20.31 29.87 -7.99
CA LEU A 272 -18.87 30.09 -8.13
C LEU A 272 -18.56 31.50 -8.63
N ASP A 273 -19.32 31.97 -9.62
CA ASP A 273 -19.21 33.33 -10.18
C ASP A 273 -19.38 34.43 -9.14
N ARG A 274 -20.34 34.27 -8.21
CA ARG A 274 -20.63 35.29 -7.18
C ARG A 274 -19.66 35.28 -6.01
N ASN A 275 -18.97 34.16 -5.79
CA ASN A 275 -18.14 33.96 -4.61
C ASN A 275 -16.66 33.85 -4.98
N VAL A 276 -16.22 34.62 -5.97
CA VAL A 276 -14.82 34.74 -6.36
C VAL A 276 -14.34 36.17 -6.12
N ASN A 277 -13.09 36.33 -5.72
CA ASN A 277 -12.50 37.67 -5.66
C ASN A 277 -12.43 38.32 -7.05
N GLN A 278 -12.31 39.64 -7.10
CA GLN A 278 -12.31 40.40 -8.34
C GLN A 278 -11.22 39.93 -9.33
N GLU A 279 -10.10 39.42 -8.82
CA GLU A 279 -8.99 38.93 -9.64
C GLU A 279 -9.08 37.45 -10.03
N ARG A 280 -10.10 36.73 -9.56
CA ARG A 280 -10.37 35.32 -9.88
C ARG A 280 -9.24 34.37 -9.52
N THR A 281 -8.51 34.70 -8.46
CA THR A 281 -7.39 33.92 -7.93
C THR A 281 -7.77 33.09 -6.72
N ALA A 282 -8.88 33.42 -6.06
CA ALA A 282 -9.39 32.68 -4.93
C ALA A 282 -10.91 32.83 -4.81
N PHE A 283 -11.55 31.78 -4.31
CA PHE A 283 -12.94 31.86 -3.86
C PHE A 283 -13.02 32.56 -2.49
N THR A 284 -14.14 33.23 -2.22
CA THR A 284 -14.39 33.95 -0.97
C THR A 284 -15.00 33.06 0.12
N PHE A 285 -15.37 31.82 -0.21
CA PHE A 285 -15.88 30.82 0.74
C PHE A 285 -14.76 29.90 1.24
N GLU A 286 -15.05 29.17 2.32
CA GLU A 286 -14.11 28.21 2.93
C GLU A 286 -13.85 26.98 2.07
N ASP A 287 -12.66 26.41 2.18
CA ASP A 287 -12.23 25.18 1.50
C ASP A 287 -13.18 23.99 1.73
N ALA A 288 -13.84 23.91 2.89
CA ALA A 288 -14.86 22.92 3.17
C ALA A 288 -16.01 22.95 2.14
N THR A 289 -16.29 24.09 1.53
CA THR A 289 -17.31 24.24 0.48
C THR A 289 -16.88 23.54 -0.81
N ILE A 290 -15.61 23.66 -1.21
CA ILE A 290 -15.05 22.92 -2.36
C ILE A 290 -15.21 21.42 -2.12
N GLU A 291 -14.84 20.97 -0.93
CA GLU A 291 -14.95 19.57 -0.51
C GLU A 291 -16.39 19.05 -0.60
N ARG A 292 -17.36 19.84 -0.14
CA ARG A 292 -18.78 19.51 -0.27
C ARG A 292 -19.24 19.43 -1.72
N ILE A 293 -18.86 20.40 -2.57
CA ILE A 293 -19.20 20.34 -4.00
C ILE A 293 -18.59 19.09 -4.64
N VAL A 294 -17.32 18.77 -4.35
CA VAL A 294 -16.68 17.55 -4.87
C VAL A 294 -17.46 16.30 -4.45
N ASN A 295 -17.72 16.12 -3.16
CA ASN A 295 -18.26 14.87 -2.62
C ASN A 295 -19.77 14.72 -2.88
N GLU A 296 -20.56 15.79 -2.69
CA GLU A 296 -22.03 15.74 -2.76
C GLU A 296 -22.54 15.92 -4.20
N VAL A 297 -21.85 16.71 -5.03
CA VAL A 297 -22.32 17.07 -6.39
C VAL A 297 -21.51 16.37 -7.47
N CYS A 298 -20.18 16.46 -7.46
CA CYS A 298 -19.36 15.95 -8.56
C CYS A 298 -19.23 14.42 -8.54
N MET A 299 -18.87 13.84 -7.39
CA MET A 299 -18.50 12.43 -7.28
C MET A 299 -19.55 11.44 -7.82
N PRO A 300 -20.87 11.61 -7.61
CA PRO A 300 -21.88 10.74 -8.21
C PRO A 300 -21.77 10.64 -9.74
N HIS A 301 -21.52 11.78 -10.42
CA HIS A 301 -21.36 11.83 -11.87
C HIS A 301 -19.98 11.35 -12.32
N VAL A 302 -18.92 11.64 -11.55
CA VAL A 302 -17.57 11.14 -11.81
C VAL A 302 -17.52 9.61 -11.73
N SER A 303 -18.12 9.02 -10.69
CA SER A 303 -18.19 7.57 -10.51
C SER A 303 -18.97 6.88 -11.62
N ALA A 304 -20.06 7.49 -12.10
CA ALA A 304 -20.80 6.98 -13.25
C ALA A 304 -20.01 7.11 -14.57
N PHE A 305 -19.24 8.18 -14.74
CA PHE A 305 -18.41 8.38 -15.93
C PHE A 305 -17.21 7.42 -15.98
N LEU A 306 -16.61 7.11 -14.81
CA LEU A 306 -15.45 6.24 -14.65
C LEU A 306 -15.82 4.82 -14.17
N ASP A 307 -17.05 4.36 -14.42
CA ASP A 307 -17.59 3.10 -13.92
C ASP A 307 -16.68 1.90 -14.22
N GLN A 308 -16.24 1.74 -15.48
CA GLN A 308 -15.40 0.65 -15.94
C GLN A 308 -14.00 0.67 -15.29
N PRO A 309 -13.22 1.77 -15.34
CA PRO A 309 -11.91 1.80 -14.68
C PRO A 309 -12.00 1.65 -13.16
N LEU A 310 -13.03 2.22 -12.51
CA LEU A 310 -13.25 2.04 -11.07
C LEU A 310 -13.61 0.59 -10.72
N ALA A 311 -14.46 -0.06 -11.50
CA ALA A 311 -14.83 -1.46 -11.30
C ALA A 311 -13.63 -2.40 -11.45
N ARG A 312 -12.80 -2.17 -12.48
CA ARG A 312 -11.55 -2.93 -12.67
C ARG A 312 -10.62 -2.77 -11.47
N HIS A 313 -10.35 -1.53 -11.06
CA HIS A 313 -9.49 -1.25 -9.90
C HIS A 313 -10.04 -1.86 -8.62
N ARG A 314 -11.36 -1.79 -8.39
CA ARG A 314 -12.02 -2.44 -7.24
C ARG A 314 -11.87 -3.96 -7.30
N SER A 315 -11.96 -4.59 -8.47
CA SER A 315 -11.72 -6.03 -8.61
C SER A 315 -10.28 -6.41 -8.27
N GLU A 316 -9.29 -5.65 -8.74
CA GLU A 316 -7.87 -5.88 -8.47
C GLU A 316 -7.55 -5.74 -6.97
N GLN A 317 -8.07 -4.69 -6.31
CA GLN A 317 -7.95 -4.54 -4.87
C GLN A 317 -8.67 -5.65 -4.10
N GLY A 318 -9.82 -6.12 -4.59
CA GLY A 318 -10.59 -7.21 -3.99
C GLY A 318 -9.82 -8.53 -3.97
N ALA A 319 -9.07 -8.84 -5.03
CA ALA A 319 -8.21 -10.02 -5.07
C ALA A 319 -7.07 -9.95 -4.03
N ILE A 320 -6.53 -8.76 -3.78
CA ILE A 320 -5.52 -8.55 -2.73
C ILE A 320 -6.14 -8.74 -1.35
N VAL A 321 -7.32 -8.16 -1.11
CA VAL A 321 -8.06 -8.34 0.15
C VAL A 321 -8.39 -9.82 0.39
N GLN A 322 -8.82 -10.55 -0.64
CA GLN A 322 -9.10 -11.98 -0.53
C GLN A 322 -7.85 -12.75 -0.10
N ARG A 323 -6.69 -12.52 -0.75
CA ARG A 323 -5.41 -13.16 -0.39
C ARG A 323 -5.03 -12.89 1.07
N ILE A 324 -5.23 -11.66 1.56
CA ILE A 324 -4.95 -11.29 2.95
C ILE A 324 -5.89 -12.03 3.90
N VAL A 325 -7.17 -12.10 3.58
CA VAL A 325 -8.19 -12.80 4.37
C VAL A 325 -7.92 -14.30 4.44
N ASP A 326 -7.49 -14.92 3.33
CA ASP A 326 -7.12 -16.33 3.29
C ASP A 326 -5.89 -16.63 4.15
N THR A 327 -4.93 -15.70 4.20
CA THR A 327 -3.70 -15.82 4.99
C THR A 327 -3.95 -15.51 6.48
N TYR A 328 -4.80 -14.53 6.76
CA TYR A 328 -5.12 -14.04 8.11
C TYR A 328 -6.64 -14.07 8.34
N PRO A 329 -7.24 -15.24 8.61
CA PRO A 329 -8.70 -15.38 8.79
C PRO A 329 -9.29 -14.51 9.90
N SER A 330 -8.45 -14.01 10.80
CA SER A 330 -8.88 -13.15 11.89
C SER A 330 -9.35 -11.77 11.43
N VAL A 331 -8.98 -11.31 10.22
CA VAL A 331 -9.56 -10.13 9.58
C VAL A 331 -10.75 -10.43 8.64
N ALA A 332 -11.19 -11.69 8.55
CA ALA A 332 -12.32 -12.15 7.73
C ALA A 332 -13.70 -11.87 8.40
N PHE A 333 -13.95 -10.62 8.79
CA PHE A 333 -15.18 -10.26 9.53
C PHE A 333 -16.39 -9.90 8.65
N GLY A 334 -16.29 -10.15 7.34
CA GLY A 334 -17.33 -9.93 6.34
C GLY A 334 -16.87 -10.40 4.96
N PRO A 335 -17.76 -10.41 3.96
CA PRO A 335 -17.40 -10.68 2.57
C PRO A 335 -16.48 -9.60 2.02
N VAL A 336 -15.62 -9.94 1.04
CA VAL A 336 -14.61 -9.03 0.48
C VAL A 336 -15.17 -7.66 0.06
N PRO A 337 -16.32 -7.55 -0.63
CA PRO A 337 -16.87 -6.24 -1.00
C PRO A 337 -17.12 -5.31 0.20
N GLU A 338 -17.58 -5.85 1.34
CA GLU A 338 -17.76 -5.09 2.58
C GLU A 338 -16.41 -4.73 3.22
N LEU A 339 -15.42 -5.63 3.14
CA LEU A 339 -14.07 -5.36 3.65
C LEU A 339 -13.40 -4.21 2.89
N GLN A 340 -13.61 -4.13 1.59
CA GLN A 340 -13.07 -3.06 0.74
C GLN A 340 -13.58 -1.66 1.12
N ASP A 341 -14.79 -1.54 1.67
CA ASP A 341 -15.33 -0.25 2.10
C ASP A 341 -14.54 0.36 3.27
N TYR A 342 -13.73 -0.45 3.97
CA TYR A 342 -12.85 -0.01 5.04
C TYR A 342 -11.41 0.27 4.59
N VAL A 343 -11.10 0.00 3.33
CA VAL A 343 -9.77 0.17 2.75
C VAL A 343 -9.79 1.44 1.88
N PRO A 344 -8.79 2.34 1.97
CA PRO A 344 -8.71 3.48 1.07
C PRO A 344 -8.71 3.03 -0.39
N PRO A 345 -9.44 3.69 -1.31
CA PRO A 345 -9.60 3.23 -2.69
C PRO A 345 -8.26 3.00 -3.41
N GLY A 346 -7.24 3.82 -3.14
CA GLY A 346 -5.93 3.71 -3.79
C GLY A 346 -4.92 2.79 -3.10
N GLU A 347 -5.26 2.18 -1.97
CA GLU A 347 -4.33 1.33 -1.22
C GLU A 347 -4.30 -0.08 -1.82
N THR A 348 -3.11 -0.53 -2.21
CA THR A 348 -2.87 -1.84 -2.84
C THR A 348 -1.72 -2.59 -2.19
N ARG A 349 -1.16 -2.08 -1.09
CA ARG A 349 -0.07 -2.75 -0.36
C ARG A 349 -0.65 -3.67 0.72
N ASP A 350 -0.15 -4.90 0.75
CA ASP A 350 -0.66 -5.97 1.63
C ASP A 350 -0.61 -5.57 3.12
N ASP A 351 0.50 -4.98 3.58
CA ASP A 351 0.70 -4.54 4.96
C ASP A 351 -0.30 -3.46 5.39
N ALA A 352 -0.54 -2.49 4.52
CA ALA A 352 -1.44 -1.38 4.79
C ALA A 352 -2.91 -1.82 4.78
N ILE A 353 -3.30 -2.65 3.82
CA ILE A 353 -4.65 -3.24 3.76
C ILE A 353 -4.90 -4.07 5.02
N PHE A 354 -3.96 -4.96 5.38
CA PHE A 354 -4.06 -5.72 6.63
C PHE A 354 -4.19 -4.81 7.86
N GLY A 355 -3.43 -3.73 7.92
CA GLY A 355 -3.52 -2.73 8.98
C GLY A 355 -4.90 -2.08 9.10
N HIS A 356 -5.49 -1.65 7.97
CA HIS A 356 -6.84 -1.09 7.93
C HIS A 356 -7.89 -2.10 8.42
N LEU A 357 -7.85 -3.34 7.93
CA LEU A 357 -8.78 -4.38 8.32
C LEU A 357 -8.61 -4.76 9.80
N SER A 358 -7.38 -4.88 10.29
CA SER A 358 -7.07 -5.16 11.70
C SER A 358 -7.62 -4.09 12.63
N GLN A 359 -7.49 -2.82 12.25
CA GLN A 359 -8.05 -1.72 13.03
C GLN A 359 -9.58 -1.79 13.10
N GLN A 360 -10.25 -2.11 11.99
CA GLN A 360 -11.72 -2.24 11.99
C GLN A 360 -12.19 -3.46 12.76
N ARG A 361 -11.49 -4.59 12.62
CA ARG A 361 -11.73 -5.79 13.44
C ARG A 361 -11.66 -5.44 14.92
N TYR A 362 -10.58 -4.78 15.36
CA TYR A 362 -10.44 -4.34 16.75
C TYR A 362 -11.61 -3.48 17.23
N ARG A 363 -12.04 -2.51 16.41
CA ARG A 363 -13.22 -1.67 16.71
C ARG A 363 -14.50 -2.49 16.84
N ARG A 364 -14.67 -3.51 16.00
CA ARG A 364 -15.81 -4.42 16.06
C ARG A 364 -15.76 -5.28 17.32
N ASP A 365 -14.60 -5.85 17.63
CA ASP A 365 -14.39 -6.67 18.83
C ASP A 365 -14.65 -5.87 20.11
N GLN A 366 -14.23 -4.60 20.17
CA GLN A 366 -14.58 -3.71 21.29
C GLN A 366 -16.10 -3.50 21.43
N LYS A 367 -16.80 -3.17 20.33
CA LYS A 367 -18.26 -3.00 20.34
C LYS A 367 -18.98 -4.27 20.78
N GLN A 368 -18.48 -5.43 20.33
CA GLN A 368 -18.99 -6.74 20.71
C GLN A 368 -18.81 -6.98 22.22
N ALA A 369 -17.61 -6.72 22.75
CA ALA A 369 -17.28 -6.90 24.16
C ALA A 369 -18.10 -5.97 25.06
N GLU A 370 -18.33 -4.72 24.65
CA GLU A 370 -19.22 -3.79 25.34
C GLU A 370 -20.67 -4.30 25.35
N LYS A 371 -21.15 -4.82 24.23
CA LYS A 371 -22.50 -5.42 24.14
C LYS A 371 -22.63 -6.59 25.12
N VAL A 372 -21.67 -7.52 25.13
CA VAL A 372 -21.63 -8.64 26.08
C VAL A 372 -21.58 -8.15 27.53
N ARG A 373 -20.73 -7.16 27.84
CA ARG A 373 -20.62 -6.57 29.17
C ARG A 373 -21.93 -5.90 29.61
N SER A 374 -22.64 -5.24 28.70
CA SER A 374 -23.95 -4.63 28.97
C SER A 374 -25.02 -5.67 29.31
N VAL A 375 -25.01 -6.82 28.60
CA VAL A 375 -25.88 -7.96 28.89
C VAL A 375 -25.58 -8.54 30.27
N LEU A 376 -24.29 -8.77 30.59
CA LEU A 376 -23.83 -9.25 31.90
C LEU A 376 -24.19 -8.29 33.04
N ALA A 377 -24.11 -6.99 32.82
CA ALA A 377 -24.50 -5.98 33.81
C ALA A 377 -26.02 -6.01 34.07
N ARG A 378 -26.84 -6.12 33.01
CA ARG A 378 -28.31 -6.28 33.14
C ARG A 378 -28.69 -7.58 33.85
N LEU A 379 -27.93 -8.65 33.62
CA LEU A 379 -28.05 -9.94 34.31
C LEU A 379 -27.78 -9.80 35.82
N LYS A 380 -26.65 -9.19 36.21
CA LYS A 380 -26.31 -8.96 37.62
C LYS A 380 -27.33 -8.08 38.36
N ALA A 381 -28.00 -7.18 37.65
CA ALA A 381 -29.00 -6.28 38.23
C ALA A 381 -30.40 -6.90 38.38
N GLY A 382 -30.62 -8.16 37.97
CA GLY A 382 -31.90 -8.86 38.12
C GLY A 382 -33.05 -8.30 37.27
N LYS A 383 -32.75 -7.60 36.17
CA LYS A 383 -33.73 -6.86 35.35
C LYS A 383 -34.21 -7.58 34.07
N LEU A 384 -34.07 -8.91 33.99
CA LEU A 384 -34.42 -9.68 32.78
C LEU A 384 -35.45 -10.77 33.12
N ASP A 385 -36.52 -10.85 32.32
CA ASP A 385 -37.47 -11.95 32.28
C ASP A 385 -36.85 -13.19 31.59
N GLY A 386 -37.34 -14.40 31.92
CA GLY A 386 -36.72 -15.66 31.50
C GLY A 386 -36.58 -15.87 29.99
N ALA A 387 -37.43 -15.23 29.16
CA ALA A 387 -37.33 -15.29 27.70
C ALA A 387 -36.26 -14.35 27.13
N SER A 388 -36.07 -13.15 27.70
CA SER A 388 -34.99 -12.24 27.30
C SER A 388 -33.62 -12.73 27.79
N PHE A 389 -33.58 -13.50 28.88
CA PHE A 389 -32.40 -14.20 29.38
C PHE A 389 -31.81 -15.15 28.33
N THR A 390 -32.61 -16.08 27.79
CA THR A 390 -32.13 -17.06 26.81
C THR A 390 -31.69 -16.39 25.51
N GLY A 391 -32.39 -15.34 25.08
CA GLY A 391 -32.04 -14.56 23.89
C GLY A 391 -30.70 -13.84 24.01
N ALA A 392 -30.47 -13.15 25.13
CA ALA A 392 -29.25 -12.37 25.35
C ALA A 392 -28.01 -13.25 25.56
N VAL A 393 -28.15 -14.39 26.26
CA VAL A 393 -27.08 -15.39 26.40
C VAL A 393 -26.73 -16.01 25.04
N ARG A 394 -27.74 -16.40 24.24
CA ARG A 394 -27.51 -16.94 22.90
C ARG A 394 -26.80 -15.95 21.98
N GLU A 395 -27.19 -14.69 22.01
CA GLU A 395 -26.54 -13.65 21.20
C GLU A 395 -25.08 -13.42 21.62
N ALA A 396 -24.78 -13.42 22.92
CA ALA A 396 -23.41 -13.34 23.44
C ALA A 396 -22.58 -14.59 23.12
N SER A 397 -23.16 -15.78 23.20
CA SER A 397 -22.48 -17.04 22.83
C SER A 397 -22.17 -17.11 21.34
N LEU A 398 -23.11 -16.77 20.46
CA LEU A 398 -22.88 -16.71 19.00
C LEU A 398 -21.77 -15.71 18.66
N ALA A 399 -21.79 -14.55 19.33
CA ALA A 399 -20.77 -13.52 19.19
C ALA A 399 -19.36 -13.99 19.60
N LEU A 400 -19.24 -14.75 20.69
CA LEU A 400 -17.97 -15.32 21.16
C LEU A 400 -17.50 -16.47 20.28
N GLU A 401 -18.42 -17.36 19.88
CA GLU A 401 -18.15 -18.47 18.98
C GLU A 401 -17.57 -18.01 17.65
N GLU A 402 -18.01 -16.87 17.12
CA GLU A 402 -17.51 -16.34 15.85
C GLU A 402 -16.06 -15.83 15.96
N THR A 403 -15.72 -15.15 17.06
CA THR A 403 -14.36 -14.65 17.33
C THR A 403 -13.39 -15.78 17.66
N GLU A 404 -13.77 -16.71 18.54
CA GLU A 404 -12.98 -17.89 18.91
C GLU A 404 -12.70 -18.77 17.69
N ARG A 405 -13.70 -18.98 16.82
CA ARG A 405 -13.56 -19.77 15.60
C ARG A 405 -12.55 -19.16 14.62
N ARG A 406 -12.47 -17.84 14.51
CA ARG A 406 -11.50 -17.16 13.63
C ARG A 406 -10.08 -17.23 14.17
N SER A 407 -9.89 -17.08 15.48
CA SER A 407 -8.57 -17.27 16.12
C SER A 407 -8.10 -18.73 16.02
N LEU A 408 -9.02 -19.68 16.20
CA LEU A 408 -8.74 -21.10 16.00
C LEU A 408 -8.41 -21.39 14.52
N ALA A 409 -9.11 -20.76 13.58
CA ALA A 409 -8.81 -20.87 12.16
C ALA A 409 -7.37 -20.42 11.84
N GLU A 410 -6.92 -19.29 12.38
CA GLU A 410 -5.55 -18.81 12.20
C GLU A 410 -4.51 -19.79 12.77
N TYR A 411 -4.78 -20.34 13.96
CA TYR A 411 -3.94 -21.37 14.56
C TYR A 411 -3.84 -22.65 13.70
N VAL A 412 -4.96 -23.07 13.12
CA VAL A 412 -5.05 -24.25 12.25
C VAL A 412 -4.36 -24.01 10.90
N VAL A 413 -4.49 -22.80 10.31
CA VAL A 413 -3.76 -22.39 9.11
C VAL A 413 -2.25 -22.48 9.35
N ARG A 414 -1.75 -21.93 10.47
CA ARG A 414 -0.33 -22.01 10.83
C ARG A 414 0.15 -23.46 10.88
N ARG A 415 -0.58 -24.35 11.56
CA ARG A 415 -0.22 -25.77 11.65
C ARG A 415 -0.15 -26.44 10.28
N LYS A 416 -1.07 -26.10 9.37
CA LYS A 416 -1.01 -26.58 7.99
C LYS A 416 0.28 -26.12 7.30
N VAL A 417 0.60 -24.83 7.38
CA VAL A 417 1.82 -24.26 6.78
C VAL A 417 3.08 -24.95 7.30
N VAL A 418 3.14 -25.24 8.60
CA VAL A 418 4.25 -25.99 9.21
C VAL A 418 4.40 -27.38 8.60
N LEU A 419 3.30 -28.14 8.45
CA LEU A 419 3.34 -29.48 7.86
C LEU A 419 3.74 -29.45 6.39
N ASP A 420 3.18 -28.51 5.62
CA ASP A 420 3.49 -28.34 4.20
C ASP A 420 4.97 -27.97 4.00
N PHE A 421 5.54 -27.15 4.89
CA PHE A 421 6.96 -26.81 4.84
C PHE A 421 7.86 -27.99 5.24
N LEU A 422 7.46 -28.76 6.27
CA LEU A 422 8.20 -29.94 6.72
C LEU A 422 8.28 -31.00 5.63
N GLU A 423 7.20 -31.21 4.87
CA GLU A 423 7.13 -32.10 3.71
C GLU A 423 8.16 -31.70 2.64
N VAL A 424 8.19 -30.42 2.25
CA VAL A 424 9.17 -29.87 1.30
C VAL A 424 10.61 -30.01 1.83
N LEU A 425 10.83 -29.79 3.13
CA LEU A 425 12.16 -29.93 3.74
C LEU A 425 12.66 -31.38 3.69
N VAL A 426 11.80 -32.36 4.03
CA VAL A 426 12.14 -33.79 3.98
C VAL A 426 12.50 -34.20 2.54
N GLU A 427 11.71 -33.80 1.54
CA GLU A 427 12.01 -34.07 0.13
C GLU A 427 13.37 -33.52 -0.30
N LYS A 428 13.68 -32.27 0.05
CA LYS A 428 14.96 -31.63 -0.28
C LYS A 428 16.14 -32.32 0.39
N VAL A 429 16.00 -32.71 1.66
CA VAL A 429 17.05 -33.40 2.41
C VAL A 429 17.35 -34.78 1.82
N ARG A 430 16.32 -35.47 1.31
CA ARG A 430 16.46 -36.76 0.59
C ARG A 430 17.13 -36.59 -0.78
N ALA A 431 16.77 -35.56 -1.55
CA ALA A 431 17.23 -35.36 -2.92
C ALA A 431 18.73 -35.00 -3.04
N ASP A 432 19.30 -34.34 -2.03
CA ASP A 432 20.68 -33.92 -2.07
C ASP A 432 21.62 -35.05 -1.59
N ALA A 433 22.47 -35.57 -2.48
CA ALA A 433 23.35 -36.71 -2.22
C ALA A 433 24.66 -36.37 -1.47
N SER A 434 24.92 -35.10 -1.12
CA SER A 434 26.17 -34.75 -0.42
C SER A 434 26.16 -35.22 1.05
N ASP A 435 27.32 -35.72 1.49
CA ASP A 435 27.47 -36.57 2.69
C ASP A 435 27.72 -35.78 3.99
N SER A 436 27.25 -34.54 4.08
CA SER A 436 27.25 -33.79 5.36
C SER A 436 26.08 -34.24 6.24
N ALA A 437 26.10 -35.51 6.66
CA ALA A 437 25.01 -36.15 7.40
C ALA A 437 24.53 -35.34 8.63
N TYR A 438 25.46 -34.71 9.35
CA TYR A 438 25.17 -33.90 10.55
C TYR A 438 24.47 -32.56 10.24
N GLN A 439 24.83 -31.88 9.14
CA GLN A 439 24.31 -30.53 8.86
C GLN A 439 22.82 -30.50 8.46
N ARG A 440 22.17 -31.66 8.29
CA ARG A 440 20.80 -31.77 7.74
C ARG A 440 19.78 -32.30 8.72
N GLU A 441 20.24 -33.14 9.65
CA GLU A 441 19.48 -33.47 10.86
C GLU A 441 19.21 -32.19 11.64
N ASP A 442 20.25 -31.36 11.84
CA ASP A 442 20.17 -30.04 12.47
C ASP A 442 19.10 -29.13 11.83
N VAL A 443 18.90 -29.21 10.50
CA VAL A 443 17.88 -28.39 9.79
C VAL A 443 16.47 -28.82 10.14
N LEU A 444 16.19 -30.12 10.13
CA LEU A 444 14.86 -30.64 10.47
C LEU A 444 14.59 -30.52 11.97
N HIS A 445 15.59 -30.79 12.81
CA HIS A 445 15.53 -30.62 14.25
C HIS A 445 15.26 -29.16 14.61
N SER A 446 16.06 -28.21 14.10
CA SER A 446 15.87 -26.77 14.39
C SER A 446 14.55 -26.20 13.88
N PHE A 447 13.96 -26.79 12.84
CA PHE A 447 12.61 -26.44 12.38
C PHE A 447 11.53 -26.91 13.38
N ILE A 448 11.69 -28.11 13.96
CA ILE A 448 10.75 -28.66 14.94
C ILE A 448 10.92 -28.02 16.31
N CYS A 449 12.15 -27.81 16.79
CA CYS A 449 12.39 -27.14 18.05
C CYS A 449 13.79 -26.49 18.11
N PRO A 450 13.95 -25.39 18.86
CA PRO A 450 15.23 -24.70 19.02
C PRO A 450 16.30 -25.63 19.62
N MET A 451 17.51 -25.56 19.08
CA MET A 451 18.68 -26.30 19.57
C MET A 451 19.36 -25.58 20.73
N LYS A 452 20.13 -26.31 21.53
CA LYS A 452 20.88 -25.82 22.71
C LYS A 452 19.98 -25.16 23.76
N VAL A 453 18.79 -25.70 23.92
CA VAL A 453 17.83 -25.22 24.91
C VAL A 453 17.92 -26.09 26.14
N ASN A 454 18.22 -25.48 27.28
CA ASN A 454 18.23 -26.16 28.58
C ASN A 454 17.22 -25.51 29.54
N ALA A 455 15.91 -25.71 29.29
CA ALA A 455 14.87 -25.25 30.21
C ALA A 455 14.76 -26.13 31.48
N LEU A 456 15.55 -27.20 31.53
CA LEU A 456 15.65 -28.13 32.65
C LEU A 456 16.70 -27.67 33.69
N GLY A 457 17.75 -26.94 33.28
CA GLY A 457 18.91 -26.45 34.07
C GLY A 457 18.60 -25.42 35.16
N GLU A 458 19.59 -24.81 35.83
CA GLU A 458 19.39 -23.80 36.89
C GLU A 458 19.00 -22.40 36.34
N GLY A 459 17.75 -21.95 36.57
CA GLY A 459 17.28 -20.57 36.28
C GLY A 459 15.94 -20.49 35.52
N PRO A 460 15.05 -19.50 35.72
CA PRO A 460 13.64 -19.50 35.30
C PRO A 460 13.39 -19.41 33.78
N MET A 461 14.24 -20.01 32.94
CA MET A 461 13.99 -20.17 31.52
C MET A 461 12.84 -21.15 31.30
N THR A 462 11.72 -20.61 30.83
CA THR A 462 10.64 -21.34 30.16
C THR A 462 10.77 -21.09 28.67
N VAL A 463 10.57 -22.12 27.85
CA VAL A 463 10.48 -21.94 26.39
C VAL A 463 9.07 -21.44 26.06
N GLU A 464 8.95 -20.45 25.19
CA GLU A 464 7.63 -20.05 24.70
C GLU A 464 7.04 -21.15 23.82
N ALA A 465 5.81 -21.59 24.11
CA ALA A 465 5.16 -22.64 23.31
C ALA A 465 5.05 -22.29 21.82
N ALA A 466 5.06 -21.00 21.47
CA ALA A 466 5.03 -20.53 20.10
C ALA A 466 6.36 -20.75 19.35
N SER A 467 7.46 -21.06 20.03
CA SER A 467 8.80 -21.17 19.44
C SER A 467 9.18 -22.60 19.01
N HIS A 468 8.26 -23.56 19.05
CA HIS A 468 8.50 -24.94 18.63
C HIS A 468 7.24 -25.57 18.04
N GLU A 469 7.43 -26.65 17.29
CA GLU A 469 6.39 -27.42 16.61
C GLU A 469 6.35 -28.88 17.10
N LEU A 470 6.70 -29.13 18.37
CA LEU A 470 6.72 -30.46 19.01
C LEU A 470 5.40 -31.24 18.92
N TRP A 471 4.27 -30.56 18.68
CA TRP A 471 2.96 -31.18 18.43
C TRP A 471 2.95 -32.07 17.17
N VAL A 472 3.90 -31.85 16.25
CA VAL A 472 4.12 -32.72 15.08
C VAL A 472 4.50 -34.14 15.55
N ILE A 473 5.29 -34.26 16.61
CA ILE A 473 5.69 -35.55 17.20
C ILE A 473 4.54 -36.12 18.01
N ASP A 474 4.03 -35.35 18.95
CA ASP A 474 2.94 -35.76 19.83
C ASP A 474 2.11 -34.55 20.25
N GLU A 475 0.80 -34.62 20.06
CA GLU A 475 -0.14 -33.51 20.32
C GLU A 475 -0.06 -33.00 21.77
N ARG A 476 0.31 -33.87 22.72
CA ARG A 476 0.50 -33.49 24.14
C ARG A 476 1.59 -32.42 24.31
N LEU A 477 2.55 -32.34 23.38
CA LEU A 477 3.67 -31.42 23.44
C LEU A 477 3.37 -30.02 22.89
N THR A 478 2.13 -29.75 22.49
CA THR A 478 1.70 -28.44 21.94
C THR A 478 2.10 -27.25 22.80
N PHE A 479 2.04 -27.39 24.12
CA PHE A 479 2.35 -26.32 25.08
C PHE A 479 3.56 -26.66 25.96
N ALA A 480 4.50 -27.47 25.45
CA ALA A 480 5.67 -27.90 26.22
C ALA A 480 6.63 -26.74 26.51
N GLN A 481 6.61 -26.24 27.75
CA GLN A 481 7.49 -25.13 28.16
C GLN A 481 8.82 -25.60 28.80
N TYR A 482 8.88 -26.88 29.16
CA TYR A 482 9.98 -27.48 29.93
C TYR A 482 10.56 -28.68 29.19
N PHE A 483 11.53 -28.42 28.32
CA PHE A 483 12.30 -29.45 27.62
C PHE A 483 13.77 -29.06 27.51
N SER A 484 14.60 -30.06 27.23
CA SER A 484 15.99 -29.88 26.83
C SER A 484 16.19 -30.38 25.40
N SER A 485 16.94 -29.65 24.58
CA SER A 485 17.16 -29.95 23.17
C SER A 485 18.60 -29.68 22.78
N ASP A 486 19.30 -30.68 22.26
CA ASP A 486 20.72 -30.63 21.91
C ASP A 486 21.63 -30.13 23.06
N VAL A 487 21.44 -30.70 24.25
CA VAL A 487 22.23 -30.35 25.45
C VAL A 487 22.91 -31.61 25.97
N SER A 488 24.21 -31.52 26.25
CA SER A 488 24.96 -32.65 26.78
C SER A 488 24.47 -33.04 28.17
N PHE A 489 24.63 -34.32 28.52
CA PHE A 489 24.32 -34.78 29.89
C PHE A 489 25.16 -34.08 30.96
N ASP A 490 26.35 -33.56 30.62
CA ASP A 490 27.23 -32.83 31.54
C ASP A 490 26.67 -31.46 31.92
N GLU A 491 26.10 -30.75 30.94
CA GLU A 491 25.44 -29.46 31.16
C GLU A 491 24.11 -29.63 31.91
N MET A 492 23.47 -30.79 31.79
CA MET A 492 22.27 -31.14 32.57
C MET A 492 22.62 -31.65 33.98
N ALA A 493 23.78 -32.28 34.19
CA ALA A 493 24.23 -32.81 35.47
C ALA A 493 25.77 -32.77 35.58
N LYS A 494 26.31 -31.93 36.48
CA LYS A 494 27.76 -31.66 36.70
C LYS A 494 28.62 -32.87 37.16
N SER A 495 28.21 -34.11 36.92
CA SER A 495 28.77 -35.31 37.59
C SER A 495 29.66 -36.19 36.71
N TYR A 496 29.72 -36.01 35.39
CA TYR A 496 30.59 -36.78 34.47
C TYR A 496 31.07 -35.91 33.29
N ARG A 497 32.03 -36.43 32.49
CA ARG A 497 32.46 -35.85 31.20
C ARG A 497 31.95 -36.75 30.07
N SER A 498 30.97 -36.30 29.30
CA SER A 498 30.37 -36.99 28.17
C SER A 498 29.82 -36.03 27.13
N ASP A 499 30.28 -36.16 25.90
CA ASP A 499 29.79 -35.41 24.73
C ASP A 499 28.47 -35.98 24.15
N GLU A 500 27.78 -36.85 24.89
CA GLU A 500 26.51 -37.45 24.44
C GLU A 500 25.36 -36.47 24.74
N ARG A 501 24.56 -36.20 23.70
CA ARG A 501 23.48 -35.21 23.72
C ARG A 501 22.23 -35.81 23.07
N PRO A 502 21.11 -35.95 23.79
CA PRO A 502 19.84 -36.30 23.16
C PRO A 502 19.30 -35.08 22.39
N ASP A 503 18.64 -35.32 21.27
CA ASP A 503 18.05 -34.23 20.48
C ASP A 503 16.88 -33.58 21.20
N LEU A 504 16.06 -34.36 21.90
CA LEU A 504 15.00 -33.85 22.76
C LEU A 504 14.81 -34.71 24.00
N LEU A 505 14.71 -34.06 25.15
CA LEU A 505 14.38 -34.67 26.44
C LEU A 505 13.30 -33.86 27.15
N ILE A 506 12.21 -34.52 27.53
CA ILE A 506 11.07 -33.92 28.21
C ILE A 506 10.73 -34.75 29.45
N PHE A 507 10.61 -34.07 30.59
CA PHE A 507 10.05 -34.68 31.80
C PHE A 507 8.56 -34.37 31.85
N ASP A 508 7.73 -35.40 32.01
CA ASP A 508 6.27 -35.23 32.05
C ASP A 508 5.84 -34.44 33.30
N ARG A 509 5.67 -33.14 33.10
CA ARG A 509 4.83 -32.24 33.90
C ARG A 509 3.87 -31.50 32.99
N VAL A 510 3.45 -32.16 31.91
CA VAL A 510 2.61 -31.53 30.90
C VAL A 510 1.22 -31.35 31.51
N HIS A 511 0.96 -30.10 31.93
CA HIS A 511 -0.24 -29.57 32.58
C HIS A 511 -0.14 -29.56 34.11
N GLY A 512 -0.13 -28.36 34.69
CA GLY A 512 0.08 -28.04 36.12
C GLY A 512 -0.99 -28.55 37.10
N LEU A 513 -1.51 -29.75 36.91
CA LEU A 513 -2.38 -30.48 37.84
C LEU A 513 -1.64 -31.73 38.33
N LYS A 514 -0.86 -31.59 39.42
CA LYS A 514 -0.41 -32.77 40.17
C LYS A 514 -1.52 -33.22 41.13
N GLN A 515 -2.00 -34.43 40.93
CA GLN A 515 -2.43 -35.32 42.01
C GLN A 515 -1.73 -36.68 41.81
N SER A 516 -1.00 -37.12 42.85
CA SER A 516 -0.41 -38.45 43.08
C SER A 516 1.09 -38.68 42.80
N ASP A 517 1.63 -39.66 43.56
CA ASP A 517 2.98 -40.23 43.60
C ASP A 517 3.29 -41.16 42.40
N GLU A 518 2.73 -40.91 41.22
CA GLU A 518 2.97 -41.76 40.05
C GLU A 518 4.40 -41.64 39.50
N ALA A 519 4.90 -42.76 38.96
CA ALA A 519 6.23 -42.88 38.36
C ALA A 519 6.46 -41.79 37.30
N SER A 520 7.62 -41.13 37.36
CA SER A 520 8.04 -40.12 36.38
C SER A 520 7.97 -40.70 34.96
N LYS A 521 7.30 -39.99 34.03
CA LYS A 521 7.37 -40.30 32.60
C LYS A 521 8.42 -39.40 31.95
N VAL A 522 9.24 -39.99 31.10
CA VAL A 522 10.28 -39.29 30.35
C VAL A 522 10.04 -39.52 28.87
N LEU A 523 9.99 -38.46 28.09
CA LEU A 523 9.93 -38.53 26.64
C LEU A 523 11.29 -38.16 26.08
N LEU A 524 11.83 -39.03 25.23
CA LEU A 524 13.11 -38.84 24.57
C LEU A 524 12.90 -38.94 23.07
N VAL A 525 13.45 -38.00 22.30
CA VAL A 525 13.42 -38.06 20.83
C VAL A 525 14.83 -38.00 20.30
N GLU A 526 15.10 -38.86 19.33
CA GLU A 526 16.30 -38.86 18.52
C GLU A 526 15.89 -38.76 17.04
N PHE A 527 16.42 -37.76 16.34
CA PHE A 527 16.23 -37.61 14.91
C PHE A 527 17.37 -38.29 14.15
N LYS A 528 17.08 -38.77 12.95
CA LYS A 528 18.10 -39.10 11.96
C LYS A 528 17.73 -38.50 10.62
N ARG A 529 18.77 -38.21 9.83
CA ARG A 529 18.62 -37.74 8.45
C ARG A 529 17.66 -38.66 7.65
N PRO A 530 16.61 -38.12 7.00
CA PRO A 530 15.78 -38.84 6.03
C PRO A 530 16.62 -39.50 4.93
N GLY A 531 16.26 -40.72 4.54
CA GLY A 531 16.94 -41.50 3.50
C GLY A 531 18.32 -42.05 3.87
N ARG A 532 18.79 -41.91 5.12
CA ARG A 532 20.08 -42.44 5.55
C ARG A 532 20.04 -43.97 5.56
N SER A 533 20.78 -44.60 4.65
CA SER A 533 20.87 -46.07 4.52
C SER A 533 22.13 -46.66 5.15
N GLN A 534 23.17 -45.84 5.34
CA GLN A 534 24.46 -46.24 5.90
C GLN A 534 24.65 -45.68 7.32
N TYR A 535 24.95 -46.57 8.26
CA TYR A 535 25.28 -46.28 9.64
C TYR A 535 26.56 -47.02 10.00
N ARG A 536 27.47 -46.38 10.73
CA ARG A 536 28.55 -47.13 11.39
C ARG A 536 27.96 -47.95 12.54
N ASP A 537 28.64 -49.02 12.94
CA ASP A 537 28.15 -49.91 14.00
C ASP A 537 27.98 -49.19 15.35
N ASP A 538 28.80 -48.16 15.61
CA ASP A 538 28.74 -47.30 16.79
C ASP A 538 27.61 -46.24 16.76
N GLU A 539 27.00 -46.03 15.59
CA GLU A 539 25.91 -45.06 15.35
C GLU A 539 24.52 -45.70 15.36
N ASN A 540 24.37 -46.93 15.85
CA ASN A 540 23.07 -47.59 15.93
C ASN A 540 22.08 -46.78 16.80
N PRO A 541 20.98 -46.24 16.23
CA PRO A 541 20.07 -45.36 16.96
C PRO A 541 19.38 -46.03 18.16
N GLN A 542 19.06 -47.33 18.06
CA GLN A 542 18.51 -48.10 19.18
C GLN A 542 19.49 -48.13 20.35
N LEU A 543 20.75 -48.48 20.08
CA LEU A 543 21.78 -48.55 21.11
C LEU A 543 22.07 -47.16 21.70
N GLN A 544 22.01 -46.11 20.88
CA GLN A 544 22.18 -44.72 21.31
C GLN A 544 21.09 -44.31 22.32
N VAL A 545 19.81 -44.52 21.98
CA VAL A 545 18.69 -44.27 22.90
C VAL A 545 18.80 -45.10 24.18
N GLN A 546 19.18 -46.37 24.09
CA GLN A 546 19.38 -47.23 25.27
C GLN A 546 20.52 -46.71 26.16
N ARG A 547 21.62 -46.19 25.58
CA ARG A 547 22.69 -45.53 26.34
C ARG A 547 22.17 -44.31 27.07
N TYR A 548 21.37 -43.47 26.43
CA TYR A 548 20.76 -42.29 27.06
C TYR A 548 19.88 -42.66 28.25
N VAL A 549 18.98 -43.63 28.08
CA VAL A 549 18.12 -44.11 29.16
C VAL A 549 18.95 -44.69 30.31
N LYS A 550 19.96 -45.51 30.00
CA LYS A 550 20.86 -46.07 31.03
C LYS A 550 21.60 -44.97 31.79
N ARG A 551 22.06 -43.91 31.11
CA ARG A 551 22.70 -42.75 31.74
C ARG A 551 21.74 -42.04 32.67
N LEU A 552 20.53 -41.73 32.21
CA LEU A 552 19.47 -41.09 33.00
C LEU A 552 19.12 -41.91 34.26
N LEU A 553 19.06 -43.24 34.15
CA LEU A 553 18.81 -44.13 35.29
C LEU A 553 20.03 -44.27 36.23
N SER A 554 21.26 -44.23 35.69
CA SER A 554 22.50 -44.36 36.47
C SER A 554 22.86 -43.12 37.28
N GLN A 555 22.36 -41.96 36.87
CA GLN A 555 22.59 -40.67 37.53
C GLN A 555 21.74 -40.47 38.81
N GLY A 556 21.26 -41.57 39.43
CA GLY A 556 20.55 -41.69 40.71
C GLY A 556 20.32 -40.40 41.52
N GLU A 557 19.04 -40.11 41.80
CA GLU A 557 18.55 -39.02 42.66
C GLU A 557 19.35 -37.71 42.63
N ARG A 558 19.32 -36.95 41.52
CA ARG A 558 19.52 -35.49 41.62
C ARG A 558 18.58 -34.66 40.77
N ASP A 559 18.30 -33.53 41.39
CA ASP A 559 17.31 -32.50 41.16
C ASP A 559 17.97 -31.33 40.44
N VAL A 560 17.38 -30.85 39.35
CA VAL A 560 17.93 -29.78 38.51
C VAL A 560 17.52 -28.38 39.00
N ARG A 561 16.82 -28.24 40.16
CA ARG A 561 16.46 -26.91 40.69
C ARG A 561 15.93 -26.79 42.13
N GLY A 562 16.24 -27.69 43.05
CA GLY A 562 15.62 -27.68 44.39
C GLY A 562 14.19 -28.24 44.43
N ARG A 563 13.73 -29.02 43.43
CA ARG A 563 12.46 -29.76 43.44
C ARG A 563 12.59 -31.18 42.83
N PRO A 564 12.13 -32.24 43.53
CA PRO A 564 12.45 -33.62 43.19
C PRO A 564 11.81 -34.09 41.87
N VAL A 565 12.64 -34.44 40.88
CA VAL A 565 12.30 -35.46 39.87
C VAL A 565 13.12 -36.68 40.26
N ARG A 566 12.48 -37.65 40.91
CA ARG A 566 13.11 -38.94 41.19
C ARG A 566 12.99 -39.79 39.93
N LEU A 567 14.10 -39.99 39.25
CA LEU A 567 14.22 -41.07 38.27
C LEU A 567 14.61 -42.33 39.03
N SER A 568 13.70 -43.29 39.04
CA SER A 568 13.92 -44.63 39.60
C SER A 568 13.81 -45.67 38.49
N GLN A 569 14.07 -46.94 38.82
CA GLN A 569 13.81 -48.08 37.93
C GLN A 569 12.32 -48.22 37.54
N GLU A 570 11.43 -47.49 38.21
CA GLU A 570 10.00 -47.48 37.90
C GLU A 570 9.61 -46.42 36.87
N THR A 571 10.52 -45.48 36.55
CA THR A 571 10.35 -44.44 35.52
C THR A 571 9.98 -45.06 34.18
N VAL A 572 8.96 -44.53 33.52
CA VAL A 572 8.53 -44.99 32.20
C VAL A 572 9.12 -44.08 31.12
N PHE A 573 9.91 -44.66 30.22
CA PHE A 573 10.53 -43.94 29.10
C PHE A 573 9.76 -44.20 27.80
N HIS A 574 9.26 -43.14 27.19
CA HIS A 574 8.70 -43.15 25.85
C HIS A 574 9.73 -42.54 24.90
N CYS A 575 10.46 -43.38 24.19
CA CYS A 575 11.51 -42.95 23.28
C CYS A 575 11.02 -43.01 21.83
N PHE A 576 11.33 -41.99 21.05
CA PHE A 576 11.05 -41.91 19.63
C PHE A 576 12.36 -41.83 18.85
N ILE A 577 12.48 -42.66 17.82
CA ILE A 577 13.52 -42.54 16.79
C ILE A 577 12.79 -42.10 15.53
N ILE A 578 13.08 -40.91 15.03
CA ILE A 578 12.47 -40.36 13.82
C ILE A 578 13.47 -40.53 12.68
N ALA A 579 13.26 -41.55 11.86
CA ALA A 579 14.19 -41.99 10.83
C ALA A 579 13.49 -42.84 9.76
N ASP A 580 13.93 -42.74 8.51
CA ASP A 580 13.44 -43.62 7.44
C ASP A 580 14.00 -45.04 7.62
N CYS A 581 13.15 -46.07 7.53
CA CYS A 581 13.54 -47.45 7.77
C CYS A 581 14.19 -48.07 6.52
N VAL A 582 15.40 -47.63 6.19
CA VAL A 582 16.15 -48.07 5.00
C VAL A 582 17.56 -48.56 5.36
N GLY A 583 18.09 -49.49 4.55
CA GLY A 583 19.46 -50.01 4.70
C GLY A 583 19.70 -50.67 6.06
N ARG A 584 20.79 -50.30 6.74
CA ARG A 584 21.18 -50.93 8.02
C ARG A 584 20.14 -50.77 9.14
N LEU A 585 19.39 -49.67 9.15
CA LEU A 585 18.37 -49.47 10.17
C LEU A 585 17.19 -50.44 10.00
N ASP A 586 16.86 -50.77 8.75
CA ASP A 586 15.83 -51.77 8.43
C ASP A 586 16.25 -53.16 8.92
N GLU A 587 17.48 -53.57 8.61
CA GLU A 587 18.06 -54.84 9.06
C GLU A 587 18.09 -54.96 10.59
N TRP A 588 18.57 -53.92 11.29
CA TRP A 588 18.67 -53.95 12.75
C TRP A 588 17.33 -53.99 13.47
N THR A 589 16.28 -53.46 12.84
CA THR A 589 14.95 -53.35 13.46
C THR A 589 13.94 -54.35 12.91
N GLU A 590 14.35 -55.29 12.05
CA GLU A 590 13.45 -56.28 11.42
C GLU A 590 12.66 -57.10 12.44
N SER A 591 13.28 -57.42 13.58
CA SER A 591 12.67 -58.19 14.67
C SER A 591 11.70 -57.40 15.56
N TRP A 592 11.57 -56.08 15.35
CA TRP A 592 10.68 -55.25 16.14
C TRP A 592 9.22 -55.50 15.77
N ALA A 593 8.33 -55.36 16.74
CA ALA A 593 6.90 -55.42 16.44
C ALA A 593 6.52 -54.22 15.58
N ARG A 594 5.60 -54.39 14.63
CA ARG A 594 5.03 -53.24 13.91
C ARG A 594 4.01 -52.51 14.78
N THR A 595 3.88 -51.21 14.57
CA THR A 595 2.78 -50.42 15.14
C THR A 595 1.43 -50.89 14.59
N ALA A 596 0.32 -50.55 15.25
CA ALA A 596 -1.01 -51.05 14.91
C ALA A 596 -1.46 -50.69 13.48
N ASP A 597 -0.95 -49.59 12.94
CA ASP A 597 -1.17 -49.13 11.56
C ASP A 597 -0.17 -49.71 10.55
N GLY A 598 0.81 -50.50 11.01
CA GLY A 598 1.82 -51.17 10.22
C GLY A 598 2.97 -50.29 9.70
N ARG A 599 2.93 -48.97 9.93
CA ARG A 599 3.83 -47.98 9.32
C ARG A 599 5.11 -47.72 10.14
N GLY A 600 5.08 -47.92 11.45
CA GLY A 600 6.22 -47.80 12.35
C GLY A 600 6.66 -49.13 12.95
N ARG A 601 7.68 -49.09 13.80
CA ARG A 601 8.16 -50.23 14.58
C ARG A 601 8.26 -49.88 16.06
N ILE A 602 7.95 -50.82 16.94
CA ILE A 602 8.04 -50.64 18.38
C ILE A 602 8.88 -51.75 19.02
N TYR A 603 9.79 -51.32 19.87
CA TYR A 603 10.61 -52.17 20.72
C TYR A 603 10.28 -51.92 22.19
N GLN A 604 9.88 -52.96 22.89
CA GLN A 604 9.64 -52.94 24.33
C GLN A 604 10.75 -53.75 25.02
N PRO A 605 11.70 -53.09 25.70
CA PRO A 605 12.74 -53.79 26.44
C PRO A 605 12.14 -54.55 27.63
N GLN A 606 12.48 -55.82 27.79
CA GLN A 606 11.93 -56.65 28.88
C GLN A 606 12.60 -56.41 30.23
N ALA A 607 13.89 -56.05 30.26
CA ALA A 607 14.67 -55.99 31.50
C ALA A 607 15.58 -54.75 31.64
N SER A 608 15.76 -53.94 30.58
CA SER A 608 16.71 -52.81 30.62
C SER A 608 16.10 -51.52 31.16
N PHE A 609 14.86 -51.19 30.81
CA PHE A 609 14.09 -50.09 31.37
C PHE A 609 12.59 -50.30 31.13
N ARG A 610 11.72 -49.62 31.88
CA ARG A 610 10.27 -49.63 31.64
C ARG A 610 9.89 -48.64 30.56
N GLY A 611 9.22 -49.09 29.50
CA GLY A 611 8.75 -48.22 28.44
C GLY A 611 8.93 -48.83 27.05
N SER A 612 9.08 -47.97 26.04
CA SER A 612 9.21 -48.39 24.65
C SER A 612 10.11 -47.45 23.85
N ILE A 613 10.66 -47.98 22.76
CA ILE A 613 11.29 -47.22 21.69
C ILE A 613 10.41 -47.40 20.46
N GLU A 614 9.91 -46.31 19.89
CA GLU A 614 9.12 -46.29 18.68
C GLU A 614 9.94 -45.68 17.54
N LEU A 615 10.09 -46.41 16.45
CA LEU A 615 10.70 -45.96 15.21
C LEU A 615 9.59 -45.47 14.27
N ILE A 616 9.62 -44.19 13.95
CA ILE A 616 8.64 -43.50 13.10
C ILE A 616 9.37 -42.93 11.89
N GLU A 617 8.94 -43.30 10.69
CA GLU A 617 9.45 -42.70 9.45
C GLU A 617 8.96 -41.26 9.29
N TRP A 618 9.74 -40.41 8.61
CA TRP A 618 9.41 -38.99 8.44
C TRP A 618 8.06 -38.77 7.76
N ASP A 619 7.75 -39.55 6.72
CA ASP A 619 6.47 -39.44 6.01
C ASP A 619 5.29 -39.86 6.91
N SER A 620 5.51 -40.88 7.75
CA SER A 620 4.50 -41.34 8.70
C SER A 620 4.23 -40.30 9.79
N LEU A 621 5.28 -39.65 10.31
CA LEU A 621 5.19 -38.56 11.28
C LEU A 621 4.34 -37.39 10.74
N ILE A 622 4.66 -36.91 9.53
CA ILE A 622 3.95 -35.79 8.89
C ILE A 622 2.50 -36.18 8.61
N LYS A 623 2.28 -37.37 8.06
CA LYS A 623 0.94 -37.87 7.76
C LYS A 623 0.10 -37.99 9.03
N ASP A 624 0.65 -38.49 10.12
CA ASP A 624 -0.09 -38.64 11.37
C ASP A 624 -0.43 -37.30 12.00
N ALA A 625 0.50 -36.34 11.97
CA ALA A 625 0.22 -34.97 12.39
C ALA A 625 -0.87 -34.32 11.52
N ARG A 626 -0.86 -34.57 10.20
CA ARG A 626 -1.88 -34.09 9.26
C ARG A 626 -3.25 -34.73 9.53
N ASP A 627 -3.28 -36.04 9.75
CA ASP A 627 -4.51 -36.79 10.05
C ASP A 627 -5.14 -36.33 11.38
N ARG A 628 -4.33 -36.10 12.42
CA ARG A 628 -4.78 -35.50 13.70
C ARG A 628 -5.42 -34.12 13.52
N ASN A 629 -4.95 -33.34 12.54
CA ASN A 629 -5.44 -31.98 12.29
C ASN A 629 -6.53 -31.90 11.20
N LYS A 630 -6.84 -33.02 10.51
CA LYS A 630 -7.80 -33.08 9.39
C LYS A 630 -9.17 -32.52 9.75
N ALA A 631 -9.73 -32.91 10.89
CA ALA A 631 -11.03 -32.43 11.34
C ALA A 631 -11.05 -30.90 11.54
N PHE A 632 -9.94 -30.31 11.95
CA PHE A 632 -9.81 -28.86 12.09
C PHE A 632 -9.68 -28.17 10.72
N PHE A 633 -8.92 -28.76 9.77
CA PHE A 633 -8.84 -28.27 8.39
C PHE A 633 -10.23 -28.25 7.72
N ASP A 634 -10.97 -29.36 7.83
CA ASP A 634 -12.33 -29.49 7.29
C ASP A 634 -13.29 -28.47 7.93
N ARG A 635 -13.17 -28.25 9.24
CA ARG A 635 -14.02 -27.30 9.98
C ARG A 635 -13.78 -25.84 9.59
N VAL A 636 -12.55 -25.51 9.20
CA VAL A 636 -12.14 -24.15 8.78
C VAL A 636 -12.29 -23.97 7.26
N GLY A 637 -12.57 -25.04 6.50
CA GLY A 637 -12.78 -24.98 5.05
C GLY A 637 -11.49 -24.98 4.24
N ILE A 638 -10.39 -25.47 4.81
CA ILE A 638 -9.08 -25.53 4.16
C ILE A 638 -8.86 -26.97 3.66
N PRO A 639 -8.44 -27.20 2.41
CA PRO A 639 -8.15 -28.55 1.94
C PRO A 639 -7.03 -29.18 2.77
N GLY A 640 -7.18 -30.45 3.17
CA GLY A 640 -6.18 -31.16 3.97
C GLY A 640 -4.88 -31.50 3.24
N THR A 641 -4.85 -31.35 1.91
CA THR A 641 -3.69 -31.58 1.05
C THR A 641 -2.72 -30.39 1.06
N SER A 642 -1.44 -30.65 0.77
CA SER A 642 -0.38 -29.63 0.74
C SER A 642 -0.69 -28.53 -0.27
N ILE A 643 -0.45 -27.26 0.10
CA ILE A 643 -0.58 -26.10 -0.79
C ILE A 643 0.55 -26.07 -1.83
N PHE A 644 1.64 -26.79 -1.58
CA PHE A 644 2.82 -26.87 -2.45
C PHE A 644 2.91 -28.18 -3.25
N ALA A 645 1.90 -29.05 -3.18
CA ALA A 645 1.85 -30.23 -4.04
C ALA A 645 1.79 -29.78 -5.52
N PRO A 646 2.61 -30.34 -6.42
CA PRO A 646 2.45 -30.09 -7.85
C PRO A 646 1.05 -30.54 -8.30
N GLU A 647 0.38 -29.74 -9.14
CA GLU A 647 -0.84 -30.15 -9.85
C GLU A 647 -0.64 -31.41 -10.71
#